data_AF-A0A6I6MG84-F1
#
_entry.id   AF-A0A6I6MG84-F1
#
_cell.length_a   1.000
_cell.length_b   1.000
_cell.length_c   1.000
_cell.angle_alpha   90.00
_cell.angle_beta   90.00
_cell.angle_gamma   90.00
#
_symmetry.space_group_name_H-M   'P 1'
#
loop_
_entity.id
_entity.type
_entity.pdbx_description
1 polymer ?
#
loop_
_entity_poly.entity_id
_entity_poly.type
_entity_poly.pdbx_seq_one_letter_code
_entity_poly.pdbx_strand_id
1 'polypeptide(L)'
;MTDAVAPDMAEGQGGLTMNWLGRWARWQFASAQGLVVLWMIVAFGALAGVAIWHFYRSPILASAEVQALFASSSVIAYLPALLLLRDSRSDLAEGPRVYLSLATLATLGALASLAYVDANSAAPYLRGSRLGAAVPIILITGFFAYLAASFLPRILNAARFAAYDRERRDQRRAELEAQARAKAQSQSDAFGRVVAPDAPVVPTDAEETIVETRDAEAMGALIATVTVLLIGGLAYVAGDGAALSLQTRFGLVLCFCVIGLFAAVVFVDALAEAAPVRSLANGLEWVARRFYWLAAFYDWVDTILVRISAHVAGMGHRSMAMRYLTLAGSLAALCVMGWYLPAPYGLIPTFFVFVLAISVSRLWSWVEEDRALAAMTEYRTTAPYRMDFREDFRDETLLGFIFVFLAAPIAMMQAHNGAVFGPDLFSNAEGRSFGDWFGFFGIELAKAIPIVDWAEIYGVETSSDMIAIHGAASRHAIFLARVMVDLVLIASLAQAIGVWTRNRQQKELYRNRHISRLDPFVERVELARAIRGTKSSSADGAADFDLTRLRLNAFVDFRRYLDTQLRQIYGSTRNSDTRAFIEAIAKQRNLQLSHPIELAIGTAEGSKDEEILFRTFHLALREHDENVRYIEPDDLYRILTGIRTTQGLHAFKREVVHTMCRIAEPSETVELLSGLAGGEKGEKFQYAKDHMIKAIGLVTRRMSDVAEVQRVRAEVRRIARLRNAPSQPAVRSALRTIDESLRRLGVKVRRRSDDEE
;
A
#
# COMPACT_ATOMS: atom_id res chain seq x y z
N MET A 1 -24.70 -24.85 -19.67
CA MET A 1 -26.03 -24.23 -19.65
C MET A 1 -25.84 -22.77 -19.37
N THR A 2 -26.34 -21.97 -20.29
CA THR A 2 -26.14 -20.55 -20.52
C THR A 2 -26.96 -19.67 -19.58
N ASP A 3 -26.66 -18.37 -19.67
CA ASP A 3 -27.46 -17.19 -19.27
C ASP A 3 -27.07 -16.56 -17.92
N ALA A 4 -26.85 -15.24 -17.82
CA ALA A 4 -26.69 -14.19 -18.80
C ALA A 4 -25.97 -13.01 -18.10
N VAL A 5 -24.96 -12.45 -18.76
CA VAL A 5 -24.34 -11.18 -18.41
C VAL A 5 -25.13 -10.07 -19.09
N ALA A 6 -25.57 -9.08 -18.31
CA ALA A 6 -25.99 -7.77 -18.83
C ALA A 6 -25.19 -6.68 -18.06
N PRO A 7 -24.40 -5.84 -18.75
CA PRO A 7 -23.73 -4.71 -18.16
C PRO A 7 -24.56 -3.43 -18.37
N ASP A 8 -24.78 -2.65 -17.31
CA ASP A 8 -25.27 -1.28 -17.41
C ASP A 8 -24.31 -0.39 -16.63
N MET A 9 -23.34 0.19 -17.34
CA MET A 9 -22.40 1.19 -16.84
C MET A 9 -22.40 2.34 -17.84
N ALA A 10 -23.34 3.26 -17.62
CA ALA A 10 -23.30 4.60 -18.15
C ALA A 10 -23.24 5.60 -16.99
N GLU A 11 -22.43 6.64 -17.22
CA GLU A 11 -22.33 7.92 -16.52
C GLU A 11 -21.41 8.03 -15.30
N GLY A 12 -20.43 8.93 -15.47
CA GLY A 12 -19.44 9.33 -14.49
C GLY A 12 -19.82 10.60 -13.74
N GLN A 13 -18.98 10.85 -12.72
CA GLN A 13 -18.67 12.10 -12.05
C GLN A 13 -19.84 13.03 -11.65
N GLY A 14 -20.12 13.04 -10.34
CA GLY A 14 -20.77 14.15 -9.66
C GLY A 14 -21.85 13.72 -8.68
N GLY A 15 -21.49 13.43 -7.43
CA GLY A 15 -22.47 13.26 -6.34
C GLY A 15 -22.13 12.15 -5.36
N LEU A 16 -21.43 12.51 -4.28
CA LEU A 16 -21.40 11.72 -3.04
C LEU A 16 -22.74 11.86 -2.30
N THR A 17 -23.87 11.52 -2.92
CA THR A 17 -25.18 11.54 -2.23
C THR A 17 -26.16 10.46 -2.72
N MET A 18 -26.75 9.75 -1.75
CA MET A 18 -27.96 8.92 -1.79
C MET A 18 -28.06 7.61 -2.62
N ASN A 19 -27.35 7.42 -3.75
CA ASN A 19 -27.54 6.19 -4.57
C ASN A 19 -26.80 4.93 -4.07
N TRP A 20 -25.97 5.04 -3.03
CA TRP A 20 -25.30 3.88 -2.41
C TRP A 20 -26.26 3.03 -1.59
N LEU A 21 -27.16 3.64 -0.80
CA LEU A 21 -28.15 2.93 0.02
C LEU A 21 -29.11 2.08 -0.85
N GLY A 22 -29.56 2.62 -1.98
CA GLY A 22 -30.43 1.89 -2.90
C GLY A 22 -29.74 0.73 -3.64
N ARG A 23 -28.43 0.83 -3.91
CA ARG A 23 -27.65 -0.28 -4.48
C ARG A 23 -27.34 -1.34 -3.42
N TRP A 24 -27.01 -0.92 -2.21
CA TRP A 24 -26.82 -1.80 -1.07
C TRP A 24 -28.09 -2.57 -0.73
N ALA A 25 -29.23 -1.88 -0.59
CA ALA A 25 -30.53 -2.52 -0.31
C ALA A 25 -30.92 -3.54 -1.40
N ARG A 26 -30.76 -3.18 -2.68
CA ARG A 26 -31.04 -4.12 -3.79
C ARG A 26 -30.13 -5.35 -3.74
N TRP A 27 -28.84 -5.18 -3.43
CA TRP A 27 -27.92 -6.31 -3.28
C TRP A 27 -28.26 -7.21 -2.08
N GLN A 28 -28.70 -6.62 -0.96
CA GLN A 28 -29.13 -7.35 0.24
C GLN A 28 -30.32 -8.28 -0.05
N PHE A 29 -31.29 -7.83 -0.85
CA PHE A 29 -32.48 -8.63 -1.17
C PHE A 29 -32.33 -9.53 -2.42
N ALA A 30 -31.40 -9.21 -3.33
CA ALA A 30 -31.22 -9.97 -4.57
C ALA A 30 -30.22 -11.14 -4.46
N SER A 31 -29.36 -11.17 -3.44
CA SER A 31 -28.33 -12.20 -3.29
C SER A 31 -28.55 -13.06 -2.05
N ALA A 32 -28.28 -14.37 -2.14
CA ALA A 32 -28.34 -15.27 -1.00
C ALA A 32 -27.39 -14.85 0.13
N GLN A 33 -26.23 -14.27 -0.22
CA GLN A 33 -25.28 -13.70 0.76
C GLN A 33 -25.85 -12.45 1.44
N GLY A 34 -26.54 -11.58 0.68
CA GLY A 34 -27.24 -10.43 1.23
C GLY A 34 -28.34 -10.81 2.21
N LEU A 35 -29.16 -11.81 1.88
CA LEU A 35 -30.19 -12.31 2.78
C LEU A 35 -29.60 -12.85 4.10
N VAL A 36 -28.49 -13.59 4.03
CA VAL A 36 -27.79 -14.05 5.24
C VAL A 36 -27.25 -12.86 6.05
N VAL A 37 -26.66 -11.86 5.42
CA VAL A 37 -26.18 -10.64 6.11
C VAL A 37 -27.35 -9.90 6.78
N LEU A 38 -28.49 -9.77 6.11
CA LEU A 38 -29.70 -9.16 6.67
C LEU A 38 -30.21 -9.92 7.90
N TRP A 39 -30.34 -11.25 7.79
CA TRP A 39 -30.75 -12.10 8.91
C TRP A 39 -29.80 -11.98 10.10
N MET A 40 -28.51 -11.85 9.84
CA MET A 40 -27.50 -11.68 10.88
C MET A 40 -27.52 -10.29 11.51
N ILE A 41 -27.81 -9.23 10.73
CA ILE A 41 -28.04 -7.88 11.25
C ILE A 41 -29.28 -7.87 12.15
N VAL A 42 -30.36 -8.54 11.74
CA VAL A 42 -31.59 -8.65 12.54
C VAL A 42 -31.34 -9.45 13.82
N ALA A 43 -30.66 -10.60 13.73
CA ALA A 43 -30.27 -11.39 14.89
C ALA A 43 -29.37 -10.61 15.85
N PHE A 44 -28.40 -9.87 15.32
CA PHE A 44 -27.52 -9.00 16.10
C PHE A 44 -28.29 -7.85 16.75
N GLY A 45 -29.20 -7.20 16.01
CA GLY A 45 -30.06 -6.15 16.55
C GLY A 45 -30.96 -6.64 17.68
N ALA A 46 -31.49 -7.87 17.55
CA ALA A 46 -32.25 -8.51 18.61
C ALA A 46 -31.39 -8.81 19.85
N LEU A 47 -30.19 -9.37 19.66
CA LEU A 47 -29.23 -9.62 20.74
C LEU A 47 -28.79 -8.30 21.42
N ALA A 48 -28.46 -7.27 20.65
CA ALA A 48 -28.14 -5.94 21.17
C ALA A 48 -29.32 -5.33 21.93
N GLY A 49 -30.56 -5.51 21.45
CA GLY A 49 -31.77 -5.10 22.15
C GLY A 49 -31.95 -5.82 23.49
N VAL A 50 -31.68 -7.14 23.55
CA VAL A 50 -31.68 -7.92 24.79
C VAL A 50 -30.60 -7.43 25.75
N ALA A 51 -29.39 -7.13 25.27
CA ALA A 51 -28.32 -6.57 26.09
C ALA A 51 -28.70 -5.18 26.63
N ILE A 52 -29.19 -4.27 25.78
CA ILE A 52 -29.64 -2.92 26.19
C ILE A 52 -30.75 -3.04 27.24
N TRP A 53 -31.73 -3.91 27.03
CA TRP A 53 -32.80 -4.12 28.02
C TRP A 53 -32.24 -4.66 29.33
N HIS A 54 -31.32 -5.62 29.27
CA HIS A 54 -30.65 -6.19 30.44
C HIS A 54 -29.92 -5.14 31.27
N PHE A 55 -29.19 -4.23 30.61
CA PHE A 55 -28.39 -3.20 31.28
C PHE A 55 -29.20 -1.97 31.73
N TYR A 56 -30.22 -1.55 30.98
CA TYR A 56 -30.91 -0.27 31.22
C TYR A 56 -32.31 -0.41 31.82
N ARG A 57 -32.97 -1.56 31.74
CA ARG A 57 -34.39 -1.69 32.12
C ARG A 57 -34.63 -2.73 33.22
N SER A 58 -34.20 -3.97 33.01
CA SER A 58 -34.33 -5.03 34.01
C SER A 58 -33.35 -6.18 33.74
N PRO A 59 -32.76 -6.81 34.77
CA PRO A 59 -31.78 -7.88 34.59
C PRO A 59 -32.45 -9.18 34.12
N ILE A 60 -32.76 -9.29 32.82
CA ILE A 60 -33.41 -10.49 32.24
C ILE A 60 -32.46 -11.71 32.20
N LEU A 61 -31.16 -11.48 31.99
CA LEU A 61 -30.11 -12.50 32.06
C LEU A 61 -29.73 -12.72 33.53
N ALA A 62 -30.61 -13.37 34.29
CA ALA A 62 -30.48 -13.46 35.75
C ALA A 62 -29.46 -14.50 36.24
N SER A 63 -29.15 -15.53 35.44
CA SER A 63 -28.19 -16.58 35.81
C SER A 63 -26.88 -16.49 35.04
N ALA A 64 -25.80 -16.93 35.68
CA ALA A 64 -24.47 -17.07 35.10
C ALA A 64 -24.48 -17.85 33.78
N GLU A 65 -25.23 -18.95 33.75
CA GLU A 65 -25.35 -19.83 32.59
C GLU A 65 -26.06 -19.15 31.43
N VAL A 66 -27.13 -18.39 31.70
CA VAL A 66 -27.88 -17.66 30.67
C VAL A 66 -27.03 -16.51 30.11
N GLN A 67 -26.23 -15.84 30.93
CA GLN A 67 -25.25 -14.85 30.48
C GLN A 67 -24.14 -15.47 29.62
N ALA A 68 -23.62 -16.64 30.02
CA ALA A 68 -22.63 -17.40 29.25
C ALA A 68 -23.15 -17.83 27.88
N LEU A 69 -24.37 -18.36 27.87
CA LEU A 69 -25.02 -18.86 26.68
C LEU A 69 -25.37 -17.70 25.74
N PHE A 70 -25.81 -16.57 26.28
CA PHE A 70 -26.01 -15.33 25.52
C PHE A 70 -24.71 -14.80 24.92
N ALA A 71 -23.63 -14.68 25.70
CA ALA A 71 -22.32 -14.23 25.20
C ALA A 71 -21.75 -15.16 24.12
N SER A 72 -21.84 -16.47 24.34
CA SER A 72 -21.34 -17.47 23.38
C SER A 72 -22.18 -17.50 22.10
N SER A 73 -23.51 -17.51 22.23
CA SER A 73 -24.43 -17.53 21.09
C SER A 73 -24.32 -16.25 20.26
N SER A 74 -24.08 -15.12 20.91
CA SER A 74 -23.94 -13.83 20.24
C SER A 74 -22.62 -13.73 19.47
N VAL A 75 -21.51 -14.29 19.97
CA VAL A 75 -20.25 -14.41 19.19
C VAL A 75 -20.42 -15.35 17.99
N ILE A 76 -21.04 -16.51 18.19
CA ILE A 76 -21.30 -17.50 17.13
C ILE A 76 -22.22 -16.91 16.06
N ALA A 77 -23.23 -16.12 16.45
CA ALA A 77 -24.12 -15.42 15.53
C ALA A 77 -23.46 -14.19 14.88
N TYR A 78 -22.33 -13.70 15.38
CA TYR A 78 -21.69 -12.49 14.87
C TYR A 78 -20.55 -12.80 13.89
N LEU A 79 -19.74 -13.81 14.19
CA LEU A 79 -18.55 -14.15 13.41
C LEU A 79 -18.86 -14.48 11.93
N PRO A 80 -19.89 -15.28 11.58
CA PRO A 80 -20.19 -15.58 10.18
C PRO A 80 -20.58 -14.34 9.37
N ALA A 81 -21.22 -13.33 9.98
CA ALA A 81 -21.56 -12.09 9.29
C ALA A 81 -20.31 -11.29 8.92
N LEU A 82 -19.33 -11.21 9.83
CA LEU A 82 -18.06 -10.59 9.52
C LEU A 82 -17.25 -11.39 8.49
N LEU A 83 -17.33 -12.72 8.51
CA LEU A 83 -16.66 -13.57 7.52
C LEU A 83 -17.26 -13.41 6.11
N LEU A 84 -18.53 -13.03 5.99
CA LEU A 84 -19.16 -12.72 4.70
C LEU A 84 -18.69 -11.39 4.11
N LEU A 85 -18.14 -10.48 4.93
CA LEU A 85 -17.55 -9.21 4.49
C LEU A 85 -16.11 -9.36 3.97
N ARG A 86 -15.59 -10.58 3.87
CA ARG A 86 -14.24 -10.84 3.35
C ARG A 86 -14.17 -10.55 1.85
N ASP A 87 -13.01 -10.04 1.44
CA ASP A 87 -12.80 -9.70 0.04
C ASP A 87 -12.68 -10.96 -0.84
N SER A 88 -13.25 -10.87 -2.04
CA SER A 88 -13.11 -11.90 -3.07
C SER A 88 -11.74 -11.79 -3.76
N ARG A 89 -11.32 -12.84 -4.47
CA ARG A 89 -10.00 -12.85 -5.15
C ARG A 89 -9.88 -11.73 -6.20
N SER A 90 -10.98 -11.37 -6.88
CA SER A 90 -11.02 -10.24 -7.81
C SER A 90 -10.87 -8.90 -7.10
N ASP A 91 -11.42 -8.75 -5.88
CA ASP A 91 -11.30 -7.52 -5.10
C ASP A 91 -9.87 -7.30 -4.58
N LEU A 92 -9.14 -8.38 -4.27
CA LEU A 92 -7.75 -8.28 -3.81
C LEU A 92 -6.82 -7.63 -4.85
N ALA A 93 -7.13 -7.70 -6.15
CA ALA A 93 -6.38 -7.01 -7.19
C ALA A 93 -6.55 -5.48 -7.14
N GLU A 94 -7.74 -5.01 -6.76
CA GLU A 94 -8.06 -3.59 -6.60
C GLU A 94 -7.68 -3.05 -5.21
N GLY A 95 -7.34 -3.94 -4.27
CA GLY A 95 -7.00 -3.63 -2.89
C GLY A 95 -8.17 -3.91 -1.93
N PRO A 96 -7.89 -4.10 -0.63
CA PRO A 96 -8.90 -4.50 0.33
C PRO A 96 -10.04 -3.49 0.42
N ARG A 97 -11.29 -3.98 0.50
CA ARG A 97 -12.46 -3.09 0.58
C ARG A 97 -12.59 -2.47 1.97
N VAL A 98 -13.23 -1.30 2.00
CA VAL A 98 -13.41 -0.50 3.21
C VAL A 98 -14.39 -1.14 4.21
N TYR A 99 -15.38 -1.91 3.74
CA TYR A 99 -16.46 -2.46 4.57
C TYR A 99 -15.98 -3.28 5.76
N LEU A 100 -15.00 -4.15 5.54
CA LEU A 100 -14.46 -5.00 6.60
C LEU A 100 -13.76 -4.18 7.69
N SER A 101 -13.04 -3.13 7.28
CA SER A 101 -12.34 -2.25 8.23
C SER A 101 -13.32 -1.41 9.05
N LEU A 102 -14.38 -0.89 8.42
CA LEU A 102 -15.44 -0.17 9.14
C LEU A 102 -16.20 -1.08 10.12
N ALA A 103 -16.49 -2.32 9.74
CA ALA A 103 -17.15 -3.29 10.62
C ALA A 103 -16.26 -3.65 11.83
N THR A 104 -14.96 -3.82 11.63
CA THR A 104 -14.00 -4.00 12.74
C THR A 104 -13.91 -2.74 13.62
N LEU A 105 -13.88 -1.54 13.04
CA LEU A 105 -13.88 -0.31 13.85
C LEU A 105 -15.16 -0.15 14.67
N ALA A 106 -16.32 -0.46 14.08
CA ALA A 106 -17.60 -0.41 14.78
C ALA A 106 -17.65 -1.39 15.97
N THR A 107 -17.09 -2.59 15.81
CA THR A 107 -17.01 -3.57 16.90
C THR A 107 -16.02 -3.18 17.99
N LEU A 108 -14.83 -2.74 17.60
CA LEU A 108 -13.85 -2.25 18.57
C LEU A 108 -14.40 -1.04 19.33
N GLY A 109 -15.10 -0.13 18.64
CA GLY A 109 -15.78 0.99 19.26
C GLY A 109 -16.90 0.57 20.22
N ALA A 110 -17.68 -0.45 19.87
CA ALA A 110 -18.69 -1.02 20.76
C ALA A 110 -18.08 -1.67 22.01
N LEU A 111 -16.99 -2.43 21.86
CA LEU A 111 -16.27 -3.04 22.97
C LEU A 111 -15.61 -1.99 23.88
N ALA A 112 -15.00 -0.96 23.29
CA ALA A 112 -14.44 0.17 24.04
C ALA A 112 -15.52 0.92 24.82
N SER A 113 -16.68 1.16 24.19
CA SER A 113 -17.82 1.81 24.85
C SER A 113 -18.39 0.94 25.98
N LEU A 114 -18.48 -0.38 25.78
CA LEU A 114 -18.91 -1.32 26.81
C LEU A 114 -17.96 -1.29 28.02
N ALA A 115 -16.65 -1.34 27.78
CA ALA A 115 -15.65 -1.24 28.85
C ALA A 115 -15.76 0.09 29.62
N TYR A 116 -15.93 1.21 28.89
CA TYR A 116 -16.14 2.52 29.48
C TYR A 116 -17.40 2.59 30.35
N VAL A 117 -18.55 2.15 29.81
CA VAL A 117 -19.84 2.20 30.52
C VAL A 117 -19.81 1.28 31.75
N ASP A 118 -19.24 0.08 31.64
CA ASP A 118 -19.12 -0.85 32.77
C ASP A 118 -18.28 -0.24 33.90
N ALA A 119 -17.12 0.33 33.57
CA ALA A 119 -16.21 0.94 34.54
C ALA A 119 -16.81 2.15 35.28
N ASN A 120 -17.74 2.88 34.64
CA ASN A 120 -18.41 4.05 35.23
C ASN A 120 -19.80 3.73 35.80
N SER A 121 -20.23 2.46 35.73
CA SER A 121 -21.51 2.04 36.29
C SER A 121 -21.42 1.93 37.81
N ALA A 122 -22.52 2.19 38.52
CA ALA A 122 -22.60 2.04 39.97
C ALA A 122 -22.41 0.58 40.45
N ALA A 123 -22.42 -0.39 39.52
CA ALA A 123 -22.28 -1.80 39.81
C ALA A 123 -21.66 -2.55 38.62
N PRO A 124 -20.33 -2.49 38.47
CA PRO A 124 -19.62 -3.06 37.32
C PRO A 124 -19.77 -4.58 37.23
N TYR A 125 -20.18 -5.05 36.07
CA TYR A 125 -20.37 -6.46 35.75
C TYR A 125 -19.03 -7.15 35.49
N LEU A 126 -18.07 -6.48 34.84
CA LEU A 126 -16.76 -7.07 34.54
C LEU A 126 -15.84 -7.11 35.79
N ARG A 127 -16.09 -6.25 36.79
CA ARG A 127 -15.36 -6.23 38.08
C ARG A 127 -16.02 -7.07 39.18
N GLY A 128 -17.16 -7.70 38.90
CA GLY A 128 -17.78 -8.69 39.78
C GLY A 128 -18.51 -8.16 41.01
N SER A 129 -18.99 -6.91 41.01
CA SER A 129 -19.61 -6.32 42.21
C SER A 129 -21.05 -6.80 42.50
N ARG A 130 -21.68 -7.58 41.60
CA ARG A 130 -23.09 -8.02 41.72
C ARG A 130 -23.34 -9.53 41.66
N LEU A 131 -22.39 -10.29 41.14
CA LEU A 131 -22.63 -11.67 40.71
C LEU A 131 -21.39 -12.47 41.12
N GLY A 132 -21.56 -13.55 41.89
CA GLY A 132 -20.45 -14.31 42.50
C GLY A 132 -19.31 -14.68 41.53
N ALA A 133 -18.16 -15.06 42.08
CA ALA A 133 -16.85 -15.14 41.40
C ALA A 133 -16.79 -15.87 40.02
N ALA A 134 -17.75 -16.74 39.70
CA ALA A 134 -17.82 -17.44 38.41
C ALA A 134 -18.36 -16.59 37.24
N VAL A 135 -19.21 -15.59 37.51
CA VAL A 135 -19.86 -14.77 36.49
C VAL A 135 -18.92 -13.79 35.76
N PRO A 136 -17.99 -13.11 36.45
CA PRO A 136 -17.03 -12.21 35.81
C PRO A 136 -16.17 -12.94 34.77
N ILE A 137 -15.73 -14.17 35.05
CA ILE A 137 -14.86 -14.96 34.16
C ILE A 137 -15.55 -15.22 32.82
N ILE A 138 -16.84 -15.55 32.85
CA ILE A 138 -17.64 -15.84 31.65
C ILE A 138 -17.81 -14.58 30.79
N LEU A 139 -18.15 -13.45 31.42
CA LEU A 139 -18.33 -12.19 30.71
C LEU A 139 -17.02 -11.67 30.10
N ILE A 140 -15.91 -11.81 30.84
CA ILE A 140 -14.57 -11.47 30.36
C ILE A 140 -14.17 -12.37 29.19
N THR A 141 -14.44 -13.67 29.28
CA THR A 141 -14.18 -14.62 28.18
C THR A 141 -15.00 -14.25 26.94
N GLY A 142 -16.29 -13.90 27.12
CA GLY A 142 -17.14 -13.42 26.03
C GLY A 142 -16.63 -12.12 25.40
N PHE A 143 -16.17 -11.16 26.21
CA PHE A 143 -15.55 -9.92 25.74
C PHE A 143 -14.33 -10.20 24.87
N PHE A 144 -13.42 -11.07 25.30
CA PHE A 144 -12.24 -11.43 24.52
C PHE A 144 -12.55 -12.28 23.29
N ALA A 145 -13.58 -13.12 23.35
CA ALA A 145 -14.07 -13.83 22.17
C ALA A 145 -14.58 -12.85 21.10
N TYR A 146 -15.28 -11.78 21.51
CA TYR A 146 -15.67 -10.69 20.61
C TYR A 146 -14.48 -9.89 20.08
N LEU A 147 -13.50 -9.58 20.93
CA LEU A 147 -12.27 -8.91 20.51
C LEU A 147 -11.54 -9.75 19.45
N ALA A 148 -11.37 -11.05 19.68
CA ALA A 148 -10.77 -11.97 18.72
C ALA A 148 -11.59 -12.04 17.42
N ALA A 149 -12.92 -12.14 17.52
CA ALA A 149 -13.83 -12.16 16.38
C ALA A 149 -13.79 -10.86 15.55
N SER A 150 -13.47 -9.71 16.16
CA SER A 150 -13.34 -8.44 15.44
C SER A 150 -12.10 -8.39 14.53
N PHE A 151 -11.01 -9.05 14.92
CA PHE A 151 -9.75 -9.11 14.18
C PHE A 151 -9.64 -10.31 13.23
N LEU A 152 -10.21 -11.46 13.60
CA LEU A 152 -10.06 -12.71 12.85
C LEU A 152 -10.40 -12.58 11.34
N PRO A 153 -11.52 -11.95 10.93
CA PRO A 153 -11.83 -11.71 9.53
C PRO A 153 -10.76 -10.89 8.80
N ARG A 154 -10.20 -9.87 9.46
CA ARG A 154 -9.12 -9.04 8.90
C ARG A 154 -7.80 -9.79 8.79
N ILE A 155 -7.46 -10.60 9.80
CA ILE A 155 -6.28 -11.47 9.77
C ILE A 155 -6.39 -12.45 8.59
N LEU A 156 -7.55 -13.09 8.44
CA LEU A 156 -7.81 -14.02 7.34
C LEU A 156 -7.83 -13.34 5.97
N ASN A 157 -8.24 -12.07 5.90
CA ASN A 157 -8.20 -11.28 4.67
C ASN A 157 -6.76 -10.85 4.32
N ALA A 158 -6.00 -10.41 5.32
CA ALA A 158 -4.58 -10.08 5.18
C ALA A 158 -3.74 -11.29 4.75
N ALA A 159 -3.99 -12.47 5.33
CA ALA A 159 -3.34 -13.72 4.92
C ALA A 159 -3.65 -14.08 3.46
N ARG A 160 -4.90 -13.91 3.01
CA ARG A 160 -5.29 -14.12 1.60
C ARG A 160 -4.61 -13.11 0.68
N PHE A 161 -4.57 -11.84 1.07
CA PHE A 161 -3.90 -10.80 0.31
C PHE A 161 -2.39 -11.10 0.18
N ALA A 162 -1.74 -11.48 1.29
CA ALA A 162 -0.34 -11.86 1.30
C ALA A 162 -0.04 -13.07 0.40
N ALA A 163 -0.92 -14.08 0.38
CA ALA A 163 -0.80 -15.23 -0.51
C ALA A 163 -0.98 -14.84 -1.98
N TYR A 164 -1.98 -14.03 -2.30
CA TYR A 164 -2.22 -13.51 -3.65
C TYR A 164 -1.04 -12.69 -4.17
N ASP A 165 -0.47 -11.83 -3.32
CA ASP A 165 0.65 -10.99 -3.68
C ASP A 165 1.94 -11.81 -3.90
N ARG A 166 2.15 -12.89 -3.13
CA ARG A 166 3.23 -13.86 -3.41
C ARG A 166 3.05 -14.52 -4.79
N GLU A 167 1.88 -15.07 -5.06
CA GLU A 167 1.58 -15.73 -6.34
C GLU A 167 1.78 -14.79 -7.54
N ARG A 168 1.33 -13.53 -7.43
CA ARG A 168 1.52 -12.52 -8.47
C ARG A 168 3.00 -12.22 -8.73
N ARG A 169 3.83 -12.20 -7.70
CA ARG A 169 5.28 -11.97 -7.84
C ARG A 169 5.98 -13.17 -8.45
N ASP A 170 5.59 -14.38 -8.05
CA ASP A 170 6.13 -15.62 -8.61
C ASP A 170 5.79 -15.72 -10.11
N GLN A 171 4.56 -15.35 -10.50
CA GLN A 171 4.16 -15.23 -11.91
C GLN A 171 5.02 -14.21 -12.68
N ARG A 172 5.21 -13.00 -12.14
CA ARG A 172 6.08 -11.99 -12.76
C ARG A 172 7.52 -12.48 -12.90
N ARG A 173 8.07 -13.17 -11.89
CA ARG A 173 9.42 -13.75 -11.96
C ARG A 173 9.51 -14.81 -13.06
N ALA A 174 8.53 -15.72 -13.12
CA ALA A 174 8.47 -16.74 -14.17
C ALA A 174 8.35 -16.13 -15.58
N GLU A 175 7.54 -15.08 -15.76
CA GLU A 175 7.42 -14.36 -17.03
C GLU A 175 8.74 -13.68 -17.43
N LEU A 176 9.44 -13.05 -16.49
CA LEU A 176 10.73 -12.41 -16.73
C LEU A 176 11.83 -13.43 -17.06
N GLU A 177 11.86 -14.57 -16.36
CA GLU A 177 12.77 -15.68 -16.67
C GLU A 177 12.48 -16.26 -18.06
N ALA A 178 11.21 -16.43 -18.43
CA ALA A 178 10.82 -16.87 -19.76
C ALA A 178 11.26 -15.87 -20.84
N GLN A 179 11.09 -14.56 -20.61
CA GLN A 179 11.57 -13.52 -21.52
C GLN A 179 13.10 -13.49 -21.63
N ALA A 180 13.82 -13.68 -20.52
CA ALA A 180 15.28 -13.74 -20.51
C ALA A 180 15.79 -14.96 -21.29
N ARG A 181 15.16 -16.14 -21.10
CA ARG A 181 15.46 -17.36 -21.87
C ARG A 181 15.18 -17.16 -23.36
N ALA A 182 14.04 -16.56 -23.71
CA ALA A 182 13.70 -16.28 -25.10
C ALA A 182 14.70 -15.31 -25.77
N LYS A 183 15.19 -14.31 -25.03
CA LYS A 183 16.25 -13.40 -25.50
C LYS A 183 17.61 -14.10 -25.62
N ALA A 184 17.97 -14.94 -24.65
CA ALA A 184 19.22 -15.71 -24.71
C ALA A 184 19.22 -16.68 -25.89
N GLN A 185 18.08 -17.34 -26.15
CA GLN A 185 17.91 -18.26 -27.27
C GLN A 185 17.95 -17.52 -28.61
N SER A 186 17.26 -16.39 -28.75
CA SER A 186 17.32 -15.59 -29.98
C SER A 186 18.71 -14.99 -30.23
N GLN A 187 19.45 -14.66 -29.18
CA GLN A 187 20.83 -14.20 -29.26
C GLN A 187 21.78 -15.36 -29.61
N SER A 188 21.56 -16.56 -29.06
CA SER A 188 22.31 -17.77 -29.41
C SER A 188 22.12 -18.16 -30.88
N ASP A 189 20.88 -18.09 -31.36
CA ASP A 189 20.51 -18.36 -32.76
C ASP A 189 21.12 -17.31 -33.71
N ALA A 190 21.18 -16.04 -33.28
CA ALA A 190 21.81 -14.95 -34.04
C ALA A 190 23.35 -15.05 -34.09
N PHE A 191 23.98 -15.65 -33.08
CA PHE A 191 25.44 -15.82 -33.01
C PHE A 191 25.94 -17.22 -33.41
N GLY A 192 25.05 -18.11 -33.89
CA GLY A 192 25.41 -19.43 -34.42
C GLY A 192 26.14 -20.34 -33.42
N ARG A 193 26.03 -20.08 -32.11
CA ARG A 193 26.63 -20.94 -31.09
C ARG A 193 25.60 -21.96 -30.60
N VAL A 194 25.83 -23.21 -30.96
CA VAL A 194 25.17 -24.37 -30.35
C VAL A 194 25.73 -24.50 -28.93
N VAL A 195 25.00 -23.98 -27.94
CA VAL A 195 25.26 -24.31 -26.53
C VAL A 195 24.72 -25.72 -26.32
N ALA A 196 25.61 -26.67 -26.00
CA ALA A 196 25.25 -28.05 -25.74
C ALA A 196 24.29 -28.14 -24.54
N PRO A 197 23.22 -28.96 -24.61
CA PRO A 197 22.19 -29.03 -23.57
C PRO A 197 22.65 -29.66 -22.24
N ASP A 198 23.84 -30.26 -22.18
CA ASP A 198 24.31 -31.07 -21.03
C ASP A 198 25.65 -30.62 -20.44
N ALA A 199 26.04 -29.34 -20.60
CA ALA A 199 27.17 -28.84 -19.81
C ALA A 199 26.76 -28.84 -18.33
N PRO A 200 27.50 -29.53 -17.43
CA PRO A 200 27.20 -29.49 -16.01
C PRO A 200 27.20 -28.02 -15.57
N VAL A 201 26.09 -27.59 -14.96
CA VAL A 201 26.02 -26.31 -14.27
C VAL A 201 27.09 -26.39 -13.18
N VAL A 202 28.26 -25.81 -13.45
CA VAL A 202 29.24 -25.48 -12.42
C VAL A 202 28.44 -24.72 -11.36
N PRO A 203 28.47 -25.11 -10.07
CA PRO A 203 27.79 -24.35 -9.02
C PRO A 203 28.30 -22.92 -9.14
N THR A 204 27.44 -22.06 -9.64
CA THR A 204 27.73 -20.68 -9.97
C THR A 204 27.92 -19.92 -8.67
N ASP A 205 28.67 -18.82 -8.70
CA ASP A 205 28.89 -17.87 -7.57
C ASP A 205 27.60 -17.52 -6.77
N ALA A 206 26.43 -17.78 -7.35
CA ALA A 206 25.12 -17.74 -6.72
C ALA A 206 24.91 -18.72 -5.54
N GLU A 207 25.40 -19.97 -5.60
CA GLU A 207 25.23 -20.92 -4.48
C GLU A 207 26.11 -20.53 -3.28
N GLU A 208 27.34 -20.09 -3.54
CA GLU A 208 28.28 -19.63 -2.51
C GLU A 208 27.76 -18.37 -1.82
N THR A 209 27.25 -17.39 -2.58
CA THR A 209 26.62 -16.17 -2.02
C THR A 209 25.34 -16.46 -1.22
N ILE A 210 24.56 -17.49 -1.55
CA ILE A 210 23.38 -17.89 -0.77
C ILE A 210 23.78 -18.50 0.59
N VAL A 211 24.88 -19.25 0.64
CA VAL A 211 25.39 -19.83 1.89
C VAL A 211 25.96 -18.74 2.79
N GLU A 212 26.77 -17.83 2.24
CA GLU A 212 27.34 -16.70 3.00
C GLU A 212 26.27 -15.78 3.60
N THR A 213 25.23 -15.45 2.83
CA THR A 213 24.12 -14.61 3.31
C THR A 213 23.35 -15.28 4.45
N ARG A 214 23.09 -16.59 4.35
CA ARG A 214 22.43 -17.35 5.44
C ARG A 214 23.28 -17.44 6.70
N ASP A 215 24.59 -17.62 6.54
CA ASP A 215 25.53 -17.67 7.67
C ASP A 215 25.57 -16.31 8.39
N ALA A 216 25.57 -15.21 7.64
CA ALA A 216 25.51 -13.85 8.19
C ALA A 216 24.19 -13.57 8.93
N GLU A 217 23.05 -13.97 8.36
CA GLU A 217 21.73 -13.82 9.00
C GLU A 217 21.63 -14.61 10.32
N ALA A 218 22.12 -15.86 10.33
CA ALA A 218 22.16 -16.69 11.53
C ALA A 218 23.07 -16.11 12.62
N MET A 219 24.22 -15.57 12.22
CA MET A 219 25.13 -14.89 13.13
C MET A 219 24.48 -13.65 13.74
N GLY A 220 23.84 -12.81 12.92
CA GLY A 220 23.13 -11.61 13.37
C GLY A 220 22.02 -11.95 14.37
N ALA A 221 21.21 -12.97 14.07
CA ALA A 221 20.16 -13.46 14.96
C ALA A 221 20.72 -13.96 16.30
N LEU A 222 21.82 -14.73 16.28
CA LEU A 222 22.47 -15.25 17.48
C LEU A 222 22.98 -14.11 18.36
N ILE A 223 23.71 -13.15 17.77
CA ILE A 223 24.25 -11.99 18.48
C ILE A 223 23.11 -11.17 19.11
N ALA A 224 22.03 -10.94 18.36
CA ALA A 224 20.86 -10.21 18.86
C ALA A 224 20.22 -10.92 20.07
N THR A 225 19.97 -12.24 19.98
CA THR A 225 19.39 -13.00 21.08
C THR A 225 20.31 -13.03 22.31
N VAL A 226 21.60 -13.27 22.13
CA VAL A 226 22.58 -13.26 23.25
C VAL A 226 22.62 -11.89 23.92
N THR A 227 22.60 -10.81 23.13
CA THR A 227 22.58 -9.43 23.65
C THR A 227 21.33 -9.17 24.48
N VAL A 228 20.14 -9.54 23.98
CA VAL A 228 18.88 -9.38 24.71
C VAL A 228 18.88 -10.21 26.00
N LEU A 229 19.36 -11.46 25.96
CA LEU A 229 19.47 -12.31 27.14
C LEU A 229 20.46 -11.75 28.17
N LEU A 230 21.59 -11.19 27.71
CA LEU A 230 22.58 -10.55 28.57
C LEU A 230 22.00 -9.32 29.25
N ILE A 231 21.33 -8.43 28.49
CA ILE A 231 20.67 -7.25 29.04
C ILE A 231 19.59 -7.66 30.06
N GLY A 232 18.76 -8.65 29.73
CA GLY A 232 17.74 -9.17 30.63
C GLY A 232 18.32 -9.80 31.89
N GLY A 233 19.40 -10.57 31.77
CA GLY A 233 20.10 -11.19 32.89
C GLY A 233 20.77 -10.17 33.80
N LEU A 234 21.44 -9.16 33.23
CA LEU A 234 22.01 -8.04 33.99
C LEU A 234 20.93 -7.24 34.70
N ALA A 235 19.82 -6.95 34.03
CA ALA A 235 18.69 -6.25 34.62
C ALA A 235 18.10 -7.05 35.78
N TYR A 236 17.92 -8.37 35.63
CA TYR A 236 17.42 -9.26 36.67
C TYR A 236 18.32 -9.24 37.92
N VAL A 237 19.64 -9.44 37.74
CA VAL A 237 20.63 -9.38 38.84
C VAL A 237 20.64 -8.00 39.51
N ALA A 238 20.50 -6.92 38.74
CA ALA A 238 20.48 -5.57 39.28
C ALA A 238 19.21 -5.25 40.07
N GLY A 239 18.07 -5.87 39.74
CA GLY A 239 16.82 -5.67 40.47
C GLY A 239 16.77 -6.38 41.82
N ASP A 240 17.31 -7.60 41.90
CA ASP A 240 17.36 -8.42 43.12
C ASP A 240 18.40 -7.94 44.14
N GLY A 241 19.42 -7.21 43.68
CA GLY A 241 20.47 -6.66 44.54
C GLY A 241 19.99 -5.53 45.46
N ALA A 242 20.11 -5.71 46.78
CA ALA A 242 20.15 -4.61 47.73
C ALA A 242 21.37 -3.74 47.40
N ALA A 243 21.15 -2.59 46.77
CA ALA A 243 22.15 -1.62 46.35
C ALA A 243 23.45 -2.29 45.86
N LEU A 244 23.56 -2.57 44.56
CA LEU A 244 24.86 -2.77 43.93
C LEU A 244 25.71 -1.53 44.22
N SER A 245 26.42 -1.54 45.36
CA SER A 245 27.47 -0.58 45.66
C SER A 245 28.57 -0.93 44.68
N LEU A 246 28.50 -0.30 43.51
CA LEU A 246 29.49 -0.46 42.46
C LEU A 246 30.79 0.08 43.03
N GLN A 247 31.60 -0.81 43.62
CA GLN A 247 32.94 -0.49 44.08
C GLN A 247 33.69 0.20 42.95
N THR A 248 34.64 1.09 43.29
CA THR A 248 35.47 1.82 42.32
C THR A 248 36.07 0.92 41.22
N ARG A 249 36.31 -0.36 41.54
CA ARG A 249 36.77 -1.39 40.59
C ARG A 249 35.77 -1.68 39.47
N PHE A 250 34.47 -1.69 39.74
CA PHE A 250 33.44 -1.88 38.72
C PHE A 250 33.36 -0.68 37.78
N GLY A 251 33.38 0.55 38.31
CA GLY A 251 33.42 1.76 37.48
C GLY A 251 34.66 1.80 36.58
N LEU A 252 35.81 1.37 37.11
CA LEU A 252 37.05 1.24 36.35
C LEU A 252 36.92 0.18 35.24
N VAL A 253 36.37 -1.00 35.53
CA VAL A 253 36.09 -2.04 34.52
C VAL A 253 35.13 -1.53 33.45
N LEU A 254 34.05 -0.84 33.82
CA LEU A 254 33.10 -0.26 32.87
C LEU A 254 33.79 0.77 31.95
N CYS A 255 34.62 1.65 32.51
CA CYS A 255 35.42 2.59 31.71
C CYS A 255 36.34 1.85 30.72
N PHE A 256 37.04 0.80 31.17
CA PHE A 256 37.87 0.00 30.26
C PHE A 256 37.04 -0.74 29.20
N CYS A 257 35.83 -1.22 29.53
CA CYS A 257 34.91 -1.81 28.56
C CYS A 257 34.45 -0.79 27.52
N VAL A 258 34.11 0.44 27.92
CA VAL A 258 33.70 1.51 27.00
C VAL A 258 34.87 1.95 26.11
N ILE A 259 36.07 2.13 26.68
CA ILE A 259 37.29 2.42 25.92
C ILE A 259 37.61 1.27 24.97
N GLY A 260 37.47 0.02 25.42
CA GLY A 260 37.67 -1.17 24.61
C GLY A 260 36.65 -1.28 23.47
N LEU A 261 35.38 -0.98 23.71
CA LEU A 261 34.33 -0.93 22.69
C LEU A 261 34.64 0.15 21.65
N PHE A 262 35.04 1.35 22.11
CA PHE A 262 35.40 2.44 21.21
C PHE A 262 36.64 2.10 20.37
N ALA A 263 37.67 1.53 21.00
CA ALA A 263 38.85 1.02 20.29
C ALA A 263 38.46 -0.07 19.30
N ALA A 264 37.55 -0.98 19.66
CA ALA A 264 37.07 -2.01 18.75
C ALA A 264 36.38 -1.42 17.51
N VAL A 265 35.53 -0.39 17.67
CA VAL A 265 34.88 0.31 16.55
C VAL A 265 35.90 1.04 15.67
N VAL A 266 36.85 1.75 16.27
CA VAL A 266 37.87 2.52 15.53
C VAL A 266 38.83 1.60 14.75
N PHE A 267 39.16 0.44 15.31
CA PHE A 267 40.10 -0.50 14.74
C PHE A 267 39.41 -1.73 14.12
N VAL A 268 38.14 -1.63 13.70
CA VAL A 268 37.35 -2.75 13.15
C VAL A 268 38.13 -3.54 12.10
N ASP A 269 38.73 -2.87 11.11
CA ASP A 269 39.43 -3.53 10.02
C ASP A 269 40.71 -4.25 10.50
N ALA A 270 41.47 -3.59 11.39
CA ALA A 270 42.70 -4.15 11.95
C ALA A 270 42.43 -5.33 12.92
N LEU A 271 41.30 -5.29 13.64
CA LEU A 271 40.84 -6.38 14.51
C LEU A 271 40.29 -7.56 13.71
N ALA A 272 39.55 -7.30 12.63
CA ALA A 272 39.02 -8.34 11.74
C ALA A 272 40.14 -9.18 11.11
N GLU A 273 41.29 -8.56 10.82
CA GLU A 273 42.46 -9.25 10.28
C GLU A 273 43.26 -10.04 11.32
N ALA A 274 43.03 -9.85 12.63
CA ALA A 274 43.79 -10.54 13.67
C ALA A 274 43.46 -12.04 13.71
N ALA A 275 44.48 -12.89 13.76
CA ALA A 275 44.35 -14.36 13.85
C ALA A 275 43.37 -14.86 14.93
N PRO A 276 43.38 -14.36 16.19
CA PRO A 276 42.41 -14.81 17.20
C PRO A 276 40.96 -14.43 16.84
N VAL A 277 40.75 -13.32 16.15
CA VAL A 277 39.41 -12.88 15.72
C VAL A 277 38.90 -13.75 14.57
N ARG A 278 39.76 -14.13 13.62
CA ARG A 278 39.38 -15.09 12.56
C ARG A 278 39.05 -16.47 13.10
N SER A 279 39.82 -16.98 14.07
CA SER A 279 39.51 -18.26 14.72
C SER A 279 38.20 -18.21 15.50
N LEU A 280 37.93 -17.08 16.18
CA LEU A 280 36.66 -16.86 16.88
C LEU A 280 35.49 -16.75 15.88
N ALA A 281 35.67 -16.06 14.75
CA ALA A 281 34.68 -15.95 13.67
C ALA A 281 34.33 -17.32 13.10
N ASN A 282 35.33 -18.15 12.76
CA ASN A 282 35.09 -19.52 12.26
C ASN A 282 34.36 -20.40 13.29
N GLY A 283 34.69 -20.26 14.58
CA GLY A 283 34.01 -20.96 15.67
C GLY A 283 32.56 -20.48 15.85
N LEU A 284 32.33 -19.17 15.79
CA LEU A 284 31.02 -18.56 15.83
C LEU A 284 30.17 -18.93 14.62
N GLU A 285 30.75 -19.04 13.43
CA GLU A 285 30.06 -19.50 12.22
C GLU A 285 29.56 -20.93 12.41
N TRP A 286 30.42 -21.83 12.89
CA TRP A 286 30.00 -23.20 13.22
C TRP A 286 28.84 -23.24 14.22
N VAL A 287 28.87 -22.39 15.25
CA VAL A 287 27.76 -22.26 16.21
C VAL A 287 26.52 -21.68 15.52
N ALA A 288 26.64 -20.60 14.75
CA ALA A 288 25.55 -19.93 14.05
C ALA A 288 24.82 -20.89 13.10
N ARG A 289 25.53 -21.76 12.39
CA ARG A 289 24.95 -22.82 11.56
C ARG A 289 24.06 -23.78 12.36
N ARG A 290 24.37 -24.02 13.64
CA ARG A 290 23.52 -24.84 14.51
C ARG A 290 22.22 -24.12 14.91
N PHE A 291 22.21 -22.79 14.81
CA PHE A 291 21.10 -21.89 15.15
C PHE A 291 20.40 -21.28 13.93
N TYR A 292 20.48 -21.88 12.73
CA TYR A 292 19.71 -21.40 11.57
C TYR A 292 18.19 -21.26 11.84
N TRP A 293 17.65 -22.08 12.74
CA TRP A 293 16.25 -21.99 13.15
C TRP A 293 15.90 -20.65 13.81
N LEU A 294 16.88 -19.97 14.41
CA LEU A 294 16.70 -18.67 15.05
C LEU A 294 16.54 -17.56 14.02
N ALA A 295 17.34 -17.56 12.95
CA ALA A 295 17.15 -16.67 11.81
C ALA A 295 15.80 -16.92 11.13
N ALA A 296 15.46 -18.19 10.90
CA ALA A 296 14.15 -18.56 10.36
C ALA A 296 12.98 -18.12 11.26
N PHE A 297 13.16 -18.18 12.58
CA PHE A 297 12.17 -17.68 13.55
C PHE A 297 12.00 -16.16 13.45
N TYR A 298 13.08 -15.39 13.42
CA TYR A 298 13.00 -13.94 13.28
C TYR A 298 12.39 -13.52 11.93
N ASP A 299 12.78 -14.17 10.83
CA ASP A 299 12.17 -13.92 9.51
C ASP A 299 10.67 -14.28 9.48
N TRP A 300 10.28 -15.36 10.15
CA TRP A 300 8.87 -15.74 10.29
C TRP A 300 8.08 -14.69 11.08
N VAL A 301 8.61 -14.23 12.22
CA VAL A 301 7.99 -13.16 13.03
C VAL A 301 7.87 -11.89 12.21
N ASP A 302 8.94 -11.46 11.54
CA ASP A 302 8.96 -10.24 10.75
C ASP A 302 7.97 -10.31 9.58
N THR A 303 7.92 -11.46 8.90
CA THR A 303 6.95 -11.74 7.84
C THR A 303 5.51 -11.63 8.34
N ILE A 304 5.20 -12.14 9.55
CA ILE A 304 3.86 -12.02 10.15
C ILE A 304 3.55 -10.56 10.48
N LEU A 305 4.49 -9.84 11.10
CA LEU A 305 4.32 -8.42 11.45
C LEU A 305 4.01 -7.59 10.19
N VAL A 306 4.80 -7.75 9.13
CA VAL A 306 4.66 -6.95 7.91
C VAL A 306 3.46 -7.38 7.06
N ARG A 307 3.30 -8.68 6.80
CA ARG A 307 2.29 -9.14 5.83
C ARG A 307 0.92 -9.36 6.43
N ILE A 308 0.82 -9.63 7.73
CA ILE A 308 -0.47 -9.86 8.40
C ILE A 308 -0.80 -8.64 9.25
N SER A 309 -0.02 -8.37 10.28
CA SER A 309 -0.37 -7.39 11.30
C SER A 309 -0.44 -5.96 10.78
N ALA A 310 0.48 -5.53 9.91
CA ALA A 310 0.41 -4.19 9.29
C ALA A 310 -0.82 -4.03 8.38
N HIS A 311 -1.23 -5.11 7.69
CA HIS A 311 -2.44 -5.10 6.86
C HIS A 311 -3.72 -5.12 7.72
N VAL A 312 -3.68 -5.81 8.87
CA VAL A 312 -4.70 -5.71 9.93
C VAL A 312 -4.74 -4.31 10.56
N ALA A 313 -3.65 -3.55 10.54
CA ALA A 313 -3.64 -2.15 10.93
C ALA A 313 -4.24 -1.22 9.85
N GLY A 314 -4.48 -1.74 8.63
CA GLY A 314 -5.09 -1.01 7.52
C GLY A 314 -4.12 -0.57 6.42
N MET A 315 -2.85 -0.97 6.47
CA MET A 315 -1.83 -0.50 5.51
C MET A 315 -2.03 -0.99 4.06
N GLY A 316 -2.96 -1.93 3.83
CA GLY A 316 -3.34 -2.34 2.48
C GLY A 316 -4.26 -1.36 1.73
N HIS A 317 -4.85 -0.38 2.41
CA HIS A 317 -5.81 0.55 1.80
C HIS A 317 -5.13 1.58 0.89
N ARG A 318 -5.66 1.76 -0.32
CA ARG A 318 -5.18 2.77 -1.29
C ARG A 318 -5.48 4.21 -0.87
N SER A 319 -6.48 4.41 -0.03
CA SER A 319 -6.87 5.75 0.45
C SER A 319 -6.13 6.07 1.74
N MET A 320 -5.38 7.17 1.73
CA MET A 320 -4.69 7.70 2.91
C MET A 320 -5.65 7.84 4.09
N ALA A 321 -6.80 8.48 3.89
CA ALA A 321 -7.81 8.68 4.94
C ALA A 321 -8.25 7.36 5.59
N MET A 322 -8.39 6.29 4.80
CA MET A 322 -8.79 4.98 5.33
C MET A 322 -7.68 4.29 6.11
N ARG A 323 -6.41 4.46 5.72
CA ARG A 323 -5.28 3.95 6.51
C ARG A 323 -5.24 4.60 7.89
N TYR A 324 -5.34 5.93 7.94
CA TYR A 324 -5.38 6.67 9.21
C TYR A 324 -6.58 6.32 10.06
N LEU A 325 -7.78 6.33 9.47
CA LEU A 325 -9.00 6.01 10.20
C LEU A 325 -8.93 4.62 10.82
N THR A 326 -8.41 3.65 10.07
CA THR A 326 -8.30 2.27 10.53
C THR A 326 -7.23 2.10 11.59
N LEU A 327 -6.06 2.69 11.38
CA LEU A 327 -4.95 2.64 12.34
C LEU A 327 -5.31 3.39 13.64
N ALA A 328 -5.62 4.68 13.54
CA ALA A 328 -5.96 5.53 14.68
C ALA A 328 -7.18 4.98 15.43
N GLY A 329 -8.22 4.57 14.70
CA GLY A 329 -9.45 4.05 15.30
C GLY A 329 -9.21 2.74 16.06
N SER A 330 -8.44 1.81 15.49
CA SER A 330 -8.09 0.56 16.18
C SER A 330 -7.21 0.81 17.41
N LEU A 331 -6.17 1.64 17.29
CA LEU A 331 -5.27 1.94 18.41
C LEU A 331 -5.99 2.69 19.54
N ALA A 332 -6.81 3.69 19.22
CA ALA A 332 -7.60 4.43 20.20
C ALA A 332 -8.60 3.52 20.93
N ALA A 333 -9.34 2.68 20.20
CA ALA A 333 -10.27 1.74 20.82
C ALA A 333 -9.54 0.76 21.77
N LEU A 334 -8.37 0.25 21.36
CA LEU A 334 -7.54 -0.61 22.21
C LEU A 334 -7.00 0.11 23.44
N CYS A 335 -6.56 1.37 23.34
CA CYS A 335 -6.17 2.16 24.51
C CYS A 335 -7.33 2.40 25.47
N VAL A 336 -8.53 2.74 24.95
CA VAL A 336 -9.74 2.91 25.78
C VAL A 336 -10.08 1.60 26.49
N MET A 337 -10.08 0.47 25.78
CA MET A 337 -10.27 -0.84 26.41
C MET A 337 -9.18 -1.14 27.45
N GLY A 338 -7.92 -0.87 27.13
CA GLY A 338 -6.78 -1.06 28.02
C GLY A 338 -6.87 -0.23 29.30
N TRP A 339 -7.51 0.94 29.26
CA TRP A 339 -7.71 1.77 30.46
C TRP A 339 -8.89 1.30 31.31
N TYR A 340 -10.03 1.03 30.70
CA TYR A 340 -11.28 0.81 31.44
C TYR A 340 -11.54 -0.66 31.85
N LEU A 341 -10.90 -1.63 31.20
CA LEU A 341 -11.04 -3.04 31.58
C LEU A 341 -10.54 -3.33 33.01
N PRO A 342 -11.15 -4.30 33.71
CA PRO A 342 -10.64 -4.78 34.99
C PRO A 342 -9.19 -5.26 34.84
N ALA A 343 -8.35 -4.93 35.82
CA ALA A 343 -6.98 -5.42 35.83
C ALA A 343 -6.93 -6.93 36.14
N PRO A 344 -6.01 -7.70 35.54
CA PRO A 344 -4.97 -7.31 34.58
C PRO A 344 -5.41 -7.35 33.10
N TYR A 345 -6.70 -7.56 32.82
CA TYR A 345 -7.20 -7.89 31.48
C TYR A 345 -6.97 -6.77 30.45
N GLY A 346 -6.83 -5.51 30.88
CA GLY A 346 -6.45 -4.41 30.00
C GLY A 346 -5.03 -4.52 29.40
N LEU A 347 -4.16 -5.42 29.91
CA LEU A 347 -2.86 -5.69 29.29
C LEU A 347 -2.99 -6.29 27.88
N ILE A 348 -4.02 -7.09 27.62
CA ILE A 348 -4.23 -7.75 26.33
C ILE A 348 -4.44 -6.74 25.18
N PRO A 349 -5.42 -5.80 25.25
CA PRO A 349 -5.56 -4.80 24.19
C PRO A 349 -4.34 -3.87 24.10
N THR A 350 -3.68 -3.58 25.22
CA THR A 350 -2.45 -2.77 25.24
C THR A 350 -1.29 -3.48 24.53
N PHE A 351 -1.17 -4.80 24.68
CA PHE A 351 -0.22 -5.62 23.91
C PHE A 351 -0.49 -5.52 22.40
N PHE A 352 -1.76 -5.56 21.97
CA PHE A 352 -2.09 -5.37 20.55
C PHE A 352 -1.72 -3.99 20.02
N VAL A 353 -1.77 -2.93 20.85
CA VAL A 353 -1.27 -1.59 20.45
C VAL A 353 0.21 -1.65 20.10
N PHE A 354 1.04 -2.26 20.96
CA PHE A 354 2.47 -2.41 20.68
C PHE A 354 2.72 -3.24 19.42
N VAL A 355 2.04 -4.39 19.28
CA VAL A 355 2.20 -5.26 18.10
C VAL A 355 1.84 -4.52 16.82
N LEU A 356 0.71 -3.79 16.77
CA LEU A 356 0.29 -3.05 15.58
C LEU A 356 1.24 -1.89 15.26
N ALA A 357 1.71 -1.15 16.27
CA ALA A 357 2.67 -0.06 16.07
C ALA A 357 4.02 -0.58 15.52
N ILE A 358 4.56 -1.66 16.10
CA ILE A 358 5.79 -2.31 15.61
C ILE A 358 5.59 -2.84 14.20
N SER A 359 4.42 -3.42 13.90
CA SER A 359 4.12 -3.97 12.57
C SER A 359 4.16 -2.91 11.47
N VAL A 360 3.59 -1.72 11.71
CA VAL A 360 3.62 -0.60 10.75
C VAL A 360 5.06 -0.08 10.58
N SER A 361 5.82 0.02 11.67
CA SER A 361 7.25 0.40 11.61
C SER A 361 8.08 -0.59 10.79
N ARG A 362 7.90 -1.91 10.99
CA ARG A 362 8.59 -2.93 10.21
C ARG A 362 8.20 -2.90 8.73
N LEU A 363 6.93 -2.67 8.41
CA LEU A 363 6.48 -2.48 7.03
C LEU A 363 7.17 -1.28 6.37
N TRP A 364 7.27 -0.15 7.09
CA TRP A 364 7.98 1.02 6.59
C TRP A 364 9.46 0.72 6.31
N SER A 365 10.15 0.00 7.21
CA SER A 365 11.54 -0.45 7.00
C SER A 365 11.71 -1.26 5.72
N TRP A 366 10.85 -2.26 5.48
CA TRP A 366 10.93 -3.10 4.27
C TRP A 366 10.75 -2.29 2.99
N VAL A 367 9.75 -1.41 2.95
CA VAL A 367 9.50 -0.56 1.79
C VAL A 367 10.69 0.37 1.52
N GLU A 368 11.34 0.85 2.57
CA GLU A 368 12.47 1.76 2.47
C GLU A 368 13.76 1.06 2.01
N GLU A 369 14.01 -0.16 2.47
CA GLU A 369 15.10 -1.04 2.01
C GLU A 369 14.95 -1.38 0.53
N ASP A 370 13.76 -1.84 0.13
CA ASP A 370 13.48 -2.17 -1.27
C ASP A 370 13.62 -0.93 -2.16
N ARG A 371 13.26 0.26 -1.66
CA ARG A 371 13.34 1.51 -2.42
C ARG A 371 14.79 1.92 -2.63
N ALA A 372 15.64 1.68 -1.64
CA ALA A 372 17.08 1.85 -1.78
C ALA A 372 17.64 0.89 -2.86
N LEU A 373 17.23 -0.38 -2.84
CA LEU A 373 17.60 -1.35 -3.88
C LEU A 373 17.11 -0.91 -5.26
N ALA A 374 15.90 -0.39 -5.37
CA ALA A 374 15.32 0.08 -6.63
C ALA A 374 16.07 1.29 -7.20
N ALA A 375 16.51 2.21 -6.34
CA ALA A 375 17.32 3.34 -6.77
C ALA A 375 18.69 2.90 -7.33
N MET A 376 19.30 1.85 -6.76
CA MET A 376 20.57 1.30 -7.24
C MET A 376 20.39 0.48 -8.54
N THR A 377 19.26 -0.21 -8.69
CA THR A 377 18.98 -1.06 -9.86
C THR A 377 18.18 -0.36 -10.96
N GLU A 378 18.05 0.98 -10.89
CA GLU A 378 17.28 1.80 -11.84
C GLU A 378 15.81 1.34 -12.01
N TYR A 379 15.19 0.87 -10.94
CA TYR A 379 13.82 0.34 -10.91
C TYR A 379 13.59 -0.82 -11.91
N ARG A 380 14.64 -1.59 -12.22
CA ARG A 380 14.49 -2.80 -13.05
C ARG A 380 13.49 -3.75 -12.41
N THR A 381 12.55 -4.25 -13.22
CA THR A 381 11.52 -5.20 -12.79
C THR A 381 12.08 -6.56 -12.40
N THR A 382 13.34 -6.85 -12.77
CA THR A 382 14.06 -8.09 -12.48
C THR A 382 14.75 -8.10 -11.11
N ALA A 383 14.79 -6.98 -10.39
CA ALA A 383 15.43 -6.94 -9.08
C ALA A 383 14.53 -7.59 -8.00
N PRO A 384 15.11 -8.22 -6.96
CA PRO A 384 14.36 -8.99 -5.97
C PRO A 384 13.69 -8.11 -4.90
N TYR A 385 12.73 -7.27 -5.28
CA TYR A 385 11.97 -6.46 -4.33
C TYR A 385 11.07 -7.32 -3.44
N ARG A 386 11.02 -7.02 -2.13
CA ARG A 386 10.14 -7.69 -1.16
C ARG A 386 8.73 -7.09 -1.16
N MET A 387 8.53 -5.83 -1.55
CA MET A 387 7.26 -5.09 -1.54
C MET A 387 7.14 -4.13 -2.75
N ASP A 388 5.90 -3.77 -3.12
CA ASP A 388 5.63 -2.76 -4.16
C ASP A 388 5.76 -1.32 -3.58
N PHE A 389 6.45 -0.41 -4.29
CA PHE A 389 6.79 0.97 -3.87
C PHE A 389 5.65 1.99 -3.85
N ARG A 390 4.45 1.58 -3.50
CA ARG A 390 3.26 2.41 -3.75
C ARG A 390 3.21 3.68 -2.91
N GLU A 391 3.60 3.59 -1.65
CA GLU A 391 3.33 4.63 -0.64
C GLU A 391 4.49 4.80 0.35
N ASP A 392 4.51 5.94 1.03
CA ASP A 392 5.40 6.21 2.16
C ASP A 392 4.58 6.07 3.46
N PHE A 393 5.00 5.15 4.34
CA PHE A 393 4.31 4.80 5.60
C PHE A 393 4.89 5.51 6.81
N ARG A 394 5.74 6.52 6.59
CA ARG A 394 6.38 7.30 7.66
C ARG A 394 5.36 7.85 8.65
N ASP A 395 4.34 8.54 8.15
CA ASP A 395 3.40 9.27 8.99
C ASP A 395 2.47 8.32 9.76
N GLU A 396 2.06 7.20 9.15
CA GLU A 396 1.35 6.11 9.82
C GLU A 396 2.21 5.46 10.92
N THR A 397 3.52 5.32 10.70
CA THR A 397 4.46 4.82 11.72
C THR A 397 4.58 5.79 12.90
N LEU A 398 4.71 7.09 12.63
CA LEU A 398 4.75 8.12 13.68
C LEU A 398 3.47 8.11 14.51
N LEU A 399 2.32 7.94 13.88
CA LEU A 399 1.05 7.76 14.60
C LEU A 399 1.08 6.53 15.51
N GLY A 400 1.58 5.39 15.02
CA GLY A 400 1.78 4.19 15.83
C GLY A 400 2.63 4.46 17.07
N PHE A 401 3.74 5.18 16.91
CA PHE A 401 4.62 5.55 18.03
C PHE A 401 3.96 6.49 19.04
N ILE A 402 3.14 7.45 18.61
CA ILE A 402 2.35 8.28 19.54
C ILE A 402 1.48 7.40 20.45
N PHE A 403 0.83 6.37 19.89
CA PHE A 403 0.04 5.44 20.68
C PHE A 403 0.86 4.51 21.58
N VAL A 404 2.12 4.22 21.26
CA VAL A 404 3.05 3.51 22.17
C VAL A 404 3.27 4.34 23.45
N PHE A 405 3.46 5.65 23.32
CA PHE A 405 3.57 6.56 24.49
C PHE A 405 2.30 6.61 25.34
N LEU A 406 1.13 6.47 24.71
CA LEU A 406 -0.15 6.39 25.43
C LEU A 406 -0.36 5.01 26.08
N ALA A 407 0.07 3.93 25.41
CA ALA A 407 -0.11 2.56 25.86
C ALA A 407 0.82 2.16 27.00
N ALA A 408 2.05 2.68 27.05
CA ALA A 408 3.02 2.37 28.11
C ALA A 408 2.50 2.66 29.54
N PRO A 409 1.99 3.88 29.88
CA PRO A 409 1.44 4.13 31.21
C PRO A 409 0.18 3.31 31.50
N ILE A 410 -0.64 3.02 30.47
CA ILE A 410 -1.81 2.13 30.61
C ILE A 410 -1.37 0.71 30.99
N ALA A 411 -0.32 0.19 30.35
CA ALA A 411 0.23 -1.13 30.67
C ALA A 411 0.76 -1.18 32.11
N MET A 412 1.48 -0.14 32.55
CA MET A 412 2.01 -0.06 33.92
C MET A 412 0.90 -0.03 34.96
N MET A 413 -0.14 0.78 34.73
CA MET A 413 -1.33 0.82 35.58
C MET A 413 -2.02 -0.55 35.65
N GLN A 414 -2.21 -1.22 34.50
CA GLN A 414 -2.84 -2.54 34.47
C GLN A 414 -1.99 -3.62 35.16
N ALA A 415 -0.66 -3.55 35.03
CA ALA A 415 0.26 -4.46 35.70
C ALA A 415 0.25 -4.27 37.23
N HIS A 416 0.17 -3.01 37.69
CA HIS A 416 0.07 -2.66 39.11
C HIS A 416 -1.25 -3.13 39.72
N ASN A 417 -2.37 -2.66 39.18
CA ASN A 417 -3.70 -2.98 39.69
C ASN A 417 -4.03 -4.48 39.57
N GLY A 418 -3.42 -5.17 38.61
CA GLY A 418 -3.60 -6.60 38.38
C GLY A 418 -2.65 -7.49 39.16
N ALA A 419 -1.77 -6.90 39.98
CA ALA A 419 -0.74 -7.59 40.76
C ALA A 419 0.13 -8.57 39.93
N VAL A 420 0.33 -8.29 38.63
CA VAL A 420 0.99 -9.22 37.67
C VAL A 420 2.43 -9.53 38.08
N PHE A 421 3.08 -8.56 38.72
CA PHE A 421 4.45 -8.67 39.22
C PHE A 421 4.53 -8.54 40.76
N GLY A 422 3.40 -8.73 41.46
CA GLY A 422 3.28 -8.57 42.91
C GLY A 422 2.25 -7.50 43.32
N PRO A 423 1.77 -7.54 44.59
CA PRO A 423 0.64 -6.71 45.05
C PRO A 423 0.95 -5.20 45.14
N ASP A 424 2.22 -4.80 45.25
CA ASP A 424 2.63 -3.39 45.43
C ASP A 424 3.67 -2.98 44.38
N LEU A 425 3.30 -3.02 43.10
CA LEU A 425 4.24 -2.66 42.03
C LEU A 425 4.67 -1.18 42.07
N PHE A 426 3.84 -0.27 42.55
CA PHE A 426 4.18 1.15 42.70
C PHE A 426 3.53 1.69 43.96
N SER A 427 4.18 2.63 44.65
CA SER A 427 3.59 3.33 45.78
C SER A 427 2.76 4.53 45.32
N ASN A 428 1.74 4.91 46.10
CA ASN A 428 0.84 6.05 45.82
C ASN A 428 0.05 5.95 44.50
N ALA A 429 -0.11 4.75 43.98
CA ALA A 429 -0.69 4.47 42.67
C ALA A 429 -2.21 4.20 42.68
N GLU A 430 -2.78 3.86 43.84
CA GLU A 430 -4.22 3.60 43.97
C GLU A 430 -5.08 4.83 43.65
N GLY A 431 -6.16 4.63 42.89
CA GLY A 431 -7.16 5.67 42.59
C GLY A 431 -6.65 6.82 41.70
N ARG A 432 -5.45 6.72 41.14
CA ARG A 432 -4.83 7.76 40.32
C ARG A 432 -5.48 7.91 38.94
N SER A 433 -5.52 9.15 38.47
CA SER A 433 -6.06 9.50 37.15
C SER A 433 -5.09 9.10 36.02
N PHE A 434 -5.58 9.09 34.78
CA PHE A 434 -4.71 8.91 33.60
C PHE A 434 -3.59 9.95 33.54
N GLY A 435 -3.88 11.20 33.92
CA GLY A 435 -2.91 12.28 33.94
C GLY A 435 -1.75 12.01 34.90
N ASP A 436 -2.02 11.38 36.05
CA ASP A 436 -0.99 11.04 37.04
C ASP A 436 -0.06 9.94 36.52
N TRP A 437 -0.61 8.89 35.91
CA TRP A 437 0.16 7.81 35.28
C TRP A 437 0.97 8.30 34.08
N PHE A 438 0.38 9.14 33.25
CA PHE A 438 1.05 9.75 32.10
C PHE A 438 2.17 10.70 32.56
N GLY A 439 1.92 11.50 33.59
CA GLY A 439 2.92 12.40 34.19
C GLY A 439 4.08 11.66 34.83
N PHE A 440 3.80 10.61 35.60
CA PHE A 440 4.81 9.70 36.16
C PHE A 440 5.68 9.09 35.06
N PHE A 441 5.06 8.50 34.03
CA PHE A 441 5.79 7.94 32.90
C PHE A 441 6.61 9.00 32.15
N GLY A 442 6.08 10.22 32.00
CA GLY A 442 6.80 11.35 31.39
C GLY A 442 8.06 11.76 32.15
N ILE A 443 8.02 11.77 33.49
CA ILE A 443 9.20 12.04 34.33
C ILE A 443 10.22 10.90 34.18
N GLU A 444 9.76 9.65 34.22
CA GLU A 444 10.63 8.49 34.02
C GLU A 444 11.25 8.44 32.63
N LEU A 445 10.55 8.92 31.61
CA LEU A 445 11.08 9.08 30.26
C LEU A 445 12.06 10.25 30.15
N ALA A 446 11.81 11.37 30.83
CA ALA A 446 12.70 12.53 30.83
C ALA A 446 14.09 12.19 31.39
N LYS A 447 14.15 11.28 32.38
CA LYS A 447 15.39 10.69 32.90
C LYS A 447 16.13 9.82 31.85
N ALA A 448 15.42 9.29 30.86
CA ALA A 448 15.98 8.38 29.85
C ALA A 448 16.46 9.07 28.56
N ILE A 449 16.21 10.38 28.37
CA ILE A 449 16.58 11.08 27.12
C ILE A 449 18.11 11.05 26.95
N PRO A 450 18.63 10.45 25.86
CA PRO A 450 19.98 9.85 25.80
C PRO A 450 21.15 10.83 25.68
N ILE A 451 21.00 12.12 26.00
CA ILE A 451 22.06 13.11 25.79
C ILE A 451 22.83 13.36 27.08
N VAL A 452 22.14 13.44 28.22
CA VAL A 452 22.70 13.61 29.56
C VAL A 452 21.63 13.08 30.51
N ASP A 453 21.97 12.27 31.51
CA ASP A 453 21.06 11.96 32.63
C ASP A 453 20.91 13.19 33.54
N TRP A 454 20.45 14.29 32.95
CA TRP A 454 20.43 15.61 33.56
C TRP A 454 19.44 15.63 34.72
N ALA A 455 18.35 14.87 34.61
CA ALA A 455 17.34 14.78 35.65
C ALA A 455 17.93 14.16 36.94
N GLU A 456 18.79 13.15 36.84
CA GLU A 456 19.53 12.62 37.99
C GLU A 456 20.60 13.60 38.48
N ILE A 457 21.39 14.19 37.56
CA ILE A 457 22.46 15.16 37.89
C ILE A 457 21.92 16.40 38.64
N TYR A 458 20.75 16.91 38.24
CA TYR A 458 20.12 18.07 38.86
C TYR A 458 19.14 17.73 39.98
N GLY A 459 19.03 16.45 40.38
CA GLY A 459 18.17 16.03 41.48
C GLY A 459 16.68 16.31 41.26
N VAL A 460 16.19 16.08 40.03
CA VAL A 460 14.76 16.17 39.71
C VAL A 460 14.04 14.98 40.35
N GLU A 461 13.67 15.14 41.61
CA GLU A 461 12.95 14.15 42.39
C GLU A 461 11.44 14.28 42.20
N THR A 462 10.76 13.15 42.19
CA THR A 462 9.29 13.08 42.24
C THR A 462 8.83 13.49 43.64
N SER A 463 7.89 14.44 43.72
CA SER A 463 7.28 14.83 44.99
C SER A 463 6.67 13.63 45.72
N SER A 464 6.60 13.66 47.05
CA SER A 464 6.09 12.56 47.89
C SER A 464 4.69 12.06 47.51
N ASP A 465 3.89 12.92 46.89
CA ASP A 465 2.52 12.60 46.45
C ASP A 465 2.45 11.99 45.05
N MET A 466 3.57 11.81 44.35
CA MET A 466 3.60 11.16 43.03
C MET A 466 3.70 9.63 43.17
N ILE A 467 3.31 8.94 42.08
CA ILE A 467 3.55 7.51 41.91
C ILE A 467 5.06 7.28 42.00
N ALA A 468 5.48 6.31 42.82
CA ALA A 468 6.89 6.03 43.02
C ALA A 468 7.22 4.54 42.95
N ILE A 469 8.50 4.27 42.73
CA ILE A 469 9.09 2.95 42.51
C ILE A 469 9.09 2.15 43.82
N HIS A 470 8.47 0.96 43.83
CA HIS A 470 8.44 0.08 44.99
C HIS A 470 9.09 -1.29 44.68
N GLY A 471 10.24 -1.59 45.31
CA GLY A 471 10.93 -2.88 45.18
C GLY A 471 11.56 -3.17 43.80
N ALA A 472 11.97 -4.43 43.59
CA ALA A 472 12.67 -4.88 42.37
C ALA A 472 11.74 -4.96 41.13
N ALA A 473 10.53 -5.47 41.32
CA ALA A 473 9.55 -5.67 40.25
C ALA A 473 9.19 -4.36 39.52
N SER A 474 9.08 -3.27 40.27
CA SER A 474 8.78 -1.93 39.73
C SER A 474 9.92 -1.38 38.87
N ARG A 475 11.17 -1.63 39.30
CA ARG A 475 12.38 -1.29 38.53
C ARG A 475 12.43 -2.06 37.22
N HIS A 476 12.11 -3.36 37.23
CA HIS A 476 12.02 -4.15 36.00
C HIS A 476 10.90 -3.69 35.06
N ALA A 477 9.74 -3.33 35.62
CA ALA A 477 8.62 -2.83 34.83
C ALA A 477 8.95 -1.49 34.15
N ILE A 478 9.57 -0.55 34.87
CA ILE A 478 10.04 0.72 34.31
C ILE A 478 11.15 0.48 33.30
N PHE A 479 12.12 -0.40 33.61
CA PHE A 479 13.19 -0.75 32.70
C PHE A 479 12.64 -1.29 31.37
N LEU A 480 11.68 -2.24 31.42
CA LEU A 480 11.05 -2.77 30.23
C LEU A 480 10.30 -1.69 29.45
N ALA A 481 9.53 -0.84 30.13
CA ALA A 481 8.82 0.27 29.49
C ALA A 481 9.78 1.25 28.81
N ARG A 482 10.92 1.57 29.44
CA ARG A 482 11.98 2.40 28.87
C ARG A 482 12.63 1.74 27.66
N VAL A 483 13.08 0.49 27.78
CA VAL A 483 13.68 -0.25 26.65
C VAL A 483 12.74 -0.27 25.45
N MET A 484 11.44 -0.48 25.67
CA MET A 484 10.44 -0.46 24.59
C MET A 484 10.34 0.90 23.89
N VAL A 485 10.31 1.99 24.65
CA VAL A 485 10.24 3.35 24.08
C VAL A 485 11.57 3.78 23.46
N ASP A 486 12.69 3.45 24.09
CA ASP A 486 14.02 3.76 23.60
C ASP A 486 14.28 3.04 22.27
N LEU A 487 13.90 1.76 22.16
CA LEU A 487 13.98 1.04 20.89
C LEU A 487 13.16 1.73 19.80
N VAL A 488 11.96 2.21 20.12
CA VAL A 488 11.12 2.96 19.18
C VAL A 488 11.77 4.30 18.79
N LEU A 489 12.30 5.05 19.75
CA LEU A 489 12.96 6.33 19.53
C LEU A 489 14.23 6.16 18.70
N ILE A 490 15.11 5.23 19.08
CA ILE A 490 16.35 4.91 18.38
C ILE A 490 16.03 4.40 16.97
N ALA A 491 15.07 3.49 16.80
CA ALA A 491 14.65 3.03 15.48
C ALA A 491 14.16 4.19 14.61
N SER A 492 13.30 5.07 15.15
CA SER A 492 12.78 6.23 14.43
C SER A 492 13.89 7.22 14.04
N LEU A 493 14.87 7.44 14.93
CA LEU A 493 15.99 8.35 14.71
C LEU A 493 16.99 7.76 13.71
N ALA A 494 17.38 6.51 13.88
CA ALA A 494 18.25 5.79 12.96
C ALA A 494 17.65 5.76 11.56
N GLN A 495 16.33 5.55 11.46
CA GLN A 495 15.63 5.57 10.19
C GLN A 495 15.52 6.98 9.61
N ALA A 496 15.28 8.01 10.42
CA ALA A 496 15.30 9.41 9.98
C ALA A 496 16.69 9.82 9.45
N ILE A 497 17.76 9.44 10.16
CA ILE A 497 19.14 9.66 9.74
C ILE A 497 19.43 8.86 8.47
N GLY A 498 18.97 7.60 8.38
CA GLY A 498 19.10 6.76 7.20
C GLY A 498 18.45 7.38 5.96
N VAL A 499 17.20 7.86 6.09
CA VAL A 499 16.51 8.59 5.02
C VAL A 499 17.24 9.87 4.66
N TRP A 500 17.73 10.64 5.64
CA TRP A 500 18.45 11.89 5.40
C TRP A 500 19.79 11.67 4.68
N THR A 501 20.64 10.79 5.22
CA THR A 501 21.94 10.41 4.63
C THR A 501 21.75 9.84 3.24
N ARG A 502 20.77 8.96 3.04
CA ARG A 502 20.46 8.40 1.72
C ARG A 502 19.95 9.45 0.74
N ASN A 503 19.02 10.31 1.14
CA ASN A 503 18.54 11.37 0.25
C ASN A 503 19.68 12.31 -0.14
N ARG A 504 20.65 12.53 0.75
CA ARG A 504 21.89 13.25 0.45
C ARG A 504 22.79 12.47 -0.51
N GLN A 505 23.07 11.20 -0.23
CA GLN A 505 23.88 10.32 -1.08
C GLN A 505 23.27 10.17 -2.48
N GLN A 506 21.96 9.96 -2.62
CA GLN A 506 21.29 9.89 -3.92
C GLN A 506 21.45 11.20 -4.69
N LYS A 507 21.27 12.37 -4.05
CA LYS A 507 21.51 13.66 -4.71
C LYS A 507 22.96 13.80 -5.15
N GLU A 508 23.90 13.31 -4.36
CA GLU A 508 25.33 13.33 -4.69
C GLU A 508 25.68 12.36 -5.83
N LEU A 509 25.18 11.12 -5.78
CA LEU A 509 25.30 10.14 -6.87
C LEU A 509 24.67 10.65 -8.17
N TYR A 510 23.53 11.34 -8.07
CA TYR A 510 22.88 11.98 -9.22
C TYR A 510 23.74 13.12 -9.77
N ARG A 511 24.27 13.97 -8.88
CA ARG A 511 25.19 15.07 -9.26
C ARG A 511 26.45 14.55 -9.94
N ASN A 512 26.97 13.41 -9.48
CA ASN A 512 28.17 12.74 -9.98
C ASN A 512 27.91 11.80 -11.17
N ARG A 513 26.65 11.70 -11.65
CA ARG A 513 26.21 10.86 -12.79
C ARG A 513 26.31 9.35 -12.57
N HIS A 514 26.38 8.88 -11.33
CA HIS A 514 26.30 7.46 -11.02
C HIS A 514 24.87 6.93 -11.08
N ILE A 515 23.88 7.79 -10.83
CA ILE A 515 22.46 7.48 -11.04
C ILE A 515 21.83 8.50 -11.98
N SER A 516 20.89 8.03 -12.79
CA SER A 516 20.25 8.77 -13.88
C SER A 516 18.86 9.30 -13.50
N ARG A 517 18.35 8.88 -12.33
CA ARG A 517 17.03 9.19 -11.79
C ARG A 517 17.07 9.24 -10.27
N LEU A 518 16.31 10.17 -9.68
CA LEU A 518 16.07 10.25 -8.23
C LEU A 518 14.85 9.42 -7.83
N ASP A 519 14.78 9.09 -6.54
CA ASP A 519 13.59 8.47 -5.96
C ASP A 519 12.31 9.29 -6.23
N PRO A 520 11.15 8.69 -6.59
CA PRO A 520 9.93 9.42 -6.93
C PRO A 520 9.46 10.45 -5.89
N PHE A 521 9.66 10.22 -4.59
CA PHE A 521 9.25 11.16 -3.56
C PHE A 521 10.22 12.35 -3.48
N VAL A 522 11.53 12.07 -3.55
CA VAL A 522 12.58 13.09 -3.60
C VAL A 522 12.48 13.91 -4.90
N GLU A 523 12.22 13.25 -6.02
CA GLU A 523 12.01 13.84 -7.34
C GLU A 523 10.88 14.87 -7.29
N ARG A 524 9.71 14.51 -6.73
CA ARG A 524 8.57 15.44 -6.61
C ARG A 524 8.90 16.67 -5.77
N VAL A 525 9.55 16.49 -4.62
CA VAL A 525 9.89 17.59 -3.72
C VAL A 525 10.94 18.51 -4.33
N GLU A 526 12.00 17.94 -4.89
CA GLU A 526 13.09 18.71 -5.52
C GLU A 526 12.64 19.35 -6.83
N LEU A 527 11.77 18.72 -7.61
CA LEU A 527 11.17 19.30 -8.80
C LEU A 527 10.31 20.51 -8.44
N ALA A 528 9.44 20.38 -7.44
CA ALA A 528 8.65 21.51 -6.94
C ALA A 528 9.53 22.64 -6.40
N ARG A 529 10.64 22.30 -5.72
CA ARG A 529 11.62 23.28 -5.23
C ARG A 529 12.35 23.98 -6.37
N ALA A 530 12.77 23.24 -7.39
CA ALA A 530 13.43 23.77 -8.58
C ALA A 530 12.51 24.70 -9.38
N ILE A 531 11.25 24.29 -9.60
CA ILE A 531 10.21 25.11 -10.25
C ILE A 531 10.04 26.43 -9.49
N ARG A 532 9.84 26.38 -8.16
CA ARG A 532 9.68 27.61 -7.34
C ARG A 532 10.91 28.51 -7.38
N GLY A 533 12.12 27.95 -7.37
CA GLY A 533 13.37 28.72 -7.38
C GLY A 533 13.74 29.32 -8.74
N THR A 534 13.25 28.73 -9.83
CA THR A 534 13.55 29.13 -11.22
C THR A 534 12.44 29.93 -11.86
N LYS A 535 11.24 29.97 -11.28
CA LYS A 535 10.10 30.74 -11.80
C LYS A 535 10.45 32.22 -11.87
N SER A 536 10.29 32.77 -13.07
CA SER A 536 10.38 34.20 -13.35
C SER A 536 9.02 34.67 -13.89
N SER A 537 8.63 35.89 -13.55
CA SER A 537 7.40 36.47 -14.06
C SER A 537 7.65 37.02 -15.46
N SER A 538 7.04 36.42 -16.48
CA SER A 538 6.96 37.03 -17.82
C SER A 538 5.86 38.09 -17.84
N ALA A 539 6.03 39.12 -18.68
CA ALA A 539 5.05 40.18 -18.90
C ALA A 539 3.73 39.67 -19.52
N ASP A 540 3.75 38.53 -20.21
CA ASP A 540 2.61 37.96 -20.94
C ASP A 540 1.77 36.96 -20.10
N GLY A 541 2.03 36.83 -18.80
CA GLY A 541 1.30 35.91 -17.91
C GLY A 541 1.65 34.42 -18.10
N ALA A 542 2.49 34.06 -19.08
CA ALA A 542 3.07 32.74 -19.21
C ALA A 542 4.18 32.51 -18.16
N ALA A 543 4.23 31.31 -17.56
CA ALA A 543 5.29 30.96 -16.62
C ALA A 543 6.62 30.79 -17.38
N ASP A 544 7.58 31.70 -17.15
CA ASP A 544 8.94 31.60 -17.71
C ASP A 544 9.93 31.12 -16.64
N PHE A 545 10.94 30.34 -17.03
CA PHE A 545 11.86 29.68 -16.11
C PHE A 545 13.32 29.99 -16.42
N ASP A 546 14.00 30.62 -15.47
CA ASP A 546 15.44 30.88 -15.53
C ASP A 546 16.23 29.63 -15.10
N LEU A 547 16.52 28.76 -16.08
CA LEU A 547 17.27 27.52 -15.89
C LEU A 547 18.76 27.73 -15.54
N THR A 548 19.28 28.96 -15.59
CA THR A 548 20.66 29.23 -15.15
C THR A 548 20.79 29.09 -13.64
N ARG A 549 19.71 29.37 -12.89
CA ARG A 549 19.64 29.22 -11.43
C ARG A 549 19.79 27.77 -10.97
N LEU A 550 19.51 26.79 -11.83
CA LEU A 550 19.77 25.37 -11.56
C LEU A 550 21.27 25.04 -11.47
N ARG A 551 22.17 25.93 -11.94
CA ARG A 551 23.63 25.77 -11.77
C ARG A 551 24.12 26.16 -10.38
N LEU A 552 23.33 26.91 -9.62
CA LEU A 552 23.63 27.21 -8.22
C LEU A 552 23.48 25.89 -7.45
N ASN A 553 24.47 25.52 -6.63
CA ASN A 553 24.48 24.28 -5.82
C ASN A 553 23.28 24.13 -4.84
N ALA A 554 22.30 25.04 -4.90
CA ALA A 554 21.07 25.04 -4.14
C ALA A 554 19.98 24.12 -4.73
N PHE A 555 20.04 23.76 -6.02
CA PHE A 555 19.00 22.97 -6.69
C PHE A 555 19.55 21.75 -7.44
N VAL A 556 18.72 20.73 -7.58
CA VAL A 556 19.01 19.57 -8.44
C VAL A 556 18.92 19.99 -9.91
N ASP A 557 19.94 19.65 -10.71
CA ASP A 557 19.99 19.98 -12.13
C ASP A 557 19.19 18.99 -13.00
N PHE A 558 17.87 19.19 -13.07
CA PHE A 558 16.95 18.36 -13.86
C PHE A 558 17.21 18.35 -15.36
N ARG A 559 18.09 19.22 -15.89
CA ARG A 559 18.53 19.14 -17.29
C ARG A 559 19.31 17.85 -17.57
N ARG A 560 19.83 17.19 -16.55
CA ARG A 560 20.64 15.97 -16.67
C ARG A 560 19.82 14.68 -16.55
N TYR A 561 18.49 14.79 -16.41
CA TYR A 561 17.60 13.63 -16.30
C TYR A 561 17.51 12.82 -17.60
N LEU A 562 17.21 11.52 -17.49
CA LEU A 562 16.90 10.65 -18.62
C LEU A 562 15.72 11.19 -19.46
N ASP A 563 15.86 11.12 -20.78
CA ASP A 563 14.88 11.63 -21.73
C ASP A 563 13.53 10.93 -21.61
N THR A 564 13.56 9.60 -21.43
CA THR A 564 12.38 8.76 -21.19
C THR A 564 11.64 9.19 -19.94
N GLN A 565 12.37 9.54 -18.88
CA GLN A 565 11.80 9.98 -17.61
C GLN A 565 11.24 11.40 -17.70
N LEU A 566 11.91 12.34 -18.39
CA LEU A 566 11.36 13.68 -18.65
C LEU A 566 10.06 13.60 -19.46
N ARG A 567 10.01 12.74 -20.48
CA ARG A 567 8.80 12.45 -21.26
C ARG A 567 7.70 11.85 -20.39
N GLN A 568 8.05 10.93 -19.48
CA GLN A 568 7.09 10.34 -18.54
C GLN A 568 6.54 11.38 -17.57
N ILE A 569 7.37 12.26 -17.00
CA ILE A 569 6.92 13.33 -16.10
C ILE A 569 6.03 14.33 -16.87
N TYR A 570 6.45 14.73 -18.08
CA TYR A 570 5.68 15.61 -18.96
C TYR A 570 4.30 15.04 -19.32
N GLY A 571 4.23 13.75 -19.69
CA GLY A 571 2.99 13.07 -20.03
C GLY A 571 2.11 12.67 -18.83
N SER A 572 2.65 12.71 -17.61
CA SER A 572 1.93 12.31 -16.40
C SER A 572 1.45 13.47 -15.54
N THR A 573 2.08 14.64 -15.66
CA THR A 573 1.79 15.79 -14.78
C THR A 573 0.53 16.53 -15.23
N ARG A 574 -0.29 16.94 -14.26
CA ARG A 574 -1.45 17.83 -14.48
C ARG A 574 -1.13 19.31 -14.19
N ASN A 575 0.06 19.58 -13.65
CA ASN A 575 0.46 20.93 -13.25
C ASN A 575 1.09 21.68 -14.43
N SER A 576 0.49 22.80 -14.84
CA SER A 576 0.96 23.65 -15.94
C SER A 576 2.37 24.20 -15.69
N ASP A 577 2.70 24.56 -14.45
CA ASP A 577 4.04 25.03 -14.09
C ASP A 577 5.10 23.93 -14.27
N THR A 578 4.75 22.68 -13.93
CA THR A 578 5.66 21.53 -14.12
C THR A 578 5.85 21.22 -15.60
N ARG A 579 4.78 21.35 -16.40
CA ARG A 579 4.82 21.15 -17.83
C ARG A 579 5.72 22.19 -18.51
N ALA A 580 5.47 23.47 -18.25
CA ALA A 580 6.26 24.58 -18.79
C ALA A 580 7.74 24.53 -18.36
N PHE A 581 8.02 24.08 -17.13
CA PHE A 581 9.40 23.87 -16.67
C PHE A 581 10.12 22.77 -17.46
N ILE A 582 9.45 21.65 -17.76
CA ILE A 582 10.03 20.56 -18.56
C ILE A 582 10.19 20.97 -20.02
N GLU A 583 9.25 21.74 -20.58
CA GLU A 583 9.37 22.34 -21.92
C GLU A 583 10.58 23.27 -22.02
N ALA A 584 10.81 24.11 -21.00
CA ALA A 584 12.00 24.96 -20.95
C ALA A 584 13.29 24.13 -20.96
N ILE A 585 13.34 23.04 -20.19
CA ILE A 585 14.48 22.10 -20.18
C ILE A 585 14.66 21.45 -21.55
N ALA A 586 13.57 21.00 -22.17
CA ALA A 586 13.61 20.35 -23.48
C ALA A 586 14.08 21.30 -24.57
N LYS A 587 13.61 22.55 -24.58
CA LYS A 587 14.05 23.61 -25.49
C LYS A 587 15.56 23.86 -25.36
N GLN A 588 16.09 23.89 -24.14
CA GLN A 588 17.53 24.05 -23.91
C GLN A 588 18.36 22.85 -24.37
N ARG A 589 17.81 21.63 -24.26
CA ARG A 589 18.50 20.38 -24.64
C ARG A 589 18.33 20.00 -26.12
N ASN A 590 17.58 20.79 -26.89
CA ASN A 590 17.09 20.39 -28.21
C ASN A 590 16.39 19.01 -28.18
N LEU A 591 15.69 18.73 -27.09
CA LEU A 591 14.98 17.48 -26.89
C LEU A 591 13.60 17.60 -27.54
N GLN A 592 13.28 16.71 -28.47
CA GLN A 592 11.89 16.53 -28.85
C GLN A 592 11.20 15.78 -27.70
N LEU A 593 10.47 16.53 -26.87
CA LEU A 593 9.45 15.94 -26.00
C LEU A 593 8.43 15.34 -26.95
N SER A 594 8.44 14.01 -27.06
CA SER A 594 7.45 13.32 -27.87
C SER A 594 6.09 13.68 -27.30
N HIS A 595 5.27 14.31 -28.13
CA HIS A 595 3.96 14.82 -27.72
C HIS A 595 3.10 13.65 -27.27
N PRO A 596 2.08 13.87 -26.44
CA PRO A 596 1.23 12.78 -25.95
C PRO A 596 0.64 11.95 -27.09
N ILE A 597 0.36 12.59 -28.24
CA ILE A 597 -0.05 11.91 -29.47
C ILE A 597 1.07 11.08 -30.10
N GLU A 598 2.30 11.59 -30.19
CA GLU A 598 3.47 10.85 -30.69
C GLU A 598 3.85 9.68 -29.76
N LEU A 599 3.68 9.85 -28.45
CA LEU A 599 3.82 8.78 -27.46
C LEU A 599 2.73 7.71 -27.63
N ALA A 600 1.48 8.11 -27.89
CA ALA A 600 0.40 7.18 -28.18
C ALA A 600 0.67 6.40 -29.49
N ILE A 601 1.17 7.07 -30.54
CA ILE A 601 1.60 6.44 -31.80
C ILE A 601 2.75 5.46 -31.54
N GLY A 602 3.80 5.88 -30.85
CA GLY A 602 4.95 5.01 -30.55
C GLY A 602 4.58 3.81 -29.68
N THR A 603 3.66 3.98 -28.73
CA THR A 603 3.12 2.88 -27.91
C THR A 603 2.26 1.93 -28.75
N ALA A 604 1.46 2.46 -29.68
CA ALA A 604 0.64 1.68 -30.59
C ALA A 604 1.47 0.85 -31.58
N GLU A 605 2.58 1.41 -32.06
CA GLU A 605 3.51 0.74 -32.98
C GLU A 605 4.42 -0.27 -32.25
N GLY A 606 4.80 0.01 -30.99
CA GLY A 606 5.74 -0.78 -30.20
C GLY A 606 5.12 -1.69 -29.13
N SER A 607 5.09 -1.21 -27.88
CA SER A 607 4.78 -2.02 -26.68
C SER A 607 3.32 -2.49 -26.59
N LYS A 608 2.39 -1.70 -27.15
CA LYS A 608 0.95 -1.99 -27.20
C LYS A 608 0.29 -2.20 -25.83
N ASP A 609 0.86 -1.60 -24.79
CA ASP A 609 0.33 -1.60 -23.43
C ASP A 609 -0.96 -0.77 -23.38
N GLU A 610 -2.06 -1.39 -22.95
CA GLU A 610 -3.40 -0.80 -22.92
C GLU A 610 -3.49 0.39 -21.95
N GLU A 611 -2.91 0.28 -20.75
CA GLU A 611 -2.98 1.34 -19.74
C GLU A 611 -2.22 2.58 -20.20
N ILE A 612 -1.05 2.37 -20.80
CA ILE A 612 -0.22 3.45 -21.35
C ILE A 612 -0.94 4.10 -22.53
N LEU A 613 -1.50 3.31 -23.46
CA LEU A 613 -2.23 3.80 -24.64
C LEU A 613 -3.40 4.70 -24.25
N PHE A 614 -4.29 4.22 -23.37
CA PHE A 614 -5.43 5.01 -22.88
C PHE A 614 -4.97 6.32 -22.24
N ARG A 615 -3.97 6.24 -21.37
CA ARG A 615 -3.47 7.40 -20.65
C ARG A 615 -2.87 8.45 -21.58
N THR A 616 -1.99 8.05 -22.51
CA THR A 616 -1.34 8.98 -23.44
C THR A 616 -2.35 9.57 -24.43
N PHE A 617 -3.32 8.77 -24.87
CA PHE A 617 -4.36 9.21 -25.80
C PHE A 617 -5.33 10.22 -25.17
N HIS A 618 -5.81 9.97 -23.94
CA HIS A 618 -6.66 10.94 -23.24
C HIS A 618 -5.94 12.25 -22.91
N LEU A 619 -4.63 12.18 -22.65
CA LEU A 619 -3.83 13.39 -22.47
C LEU A 619 -3.74 14.20 -23.76
N ALA A 620 -3.56 13.53 -24.91
CA ALA A 620 -3.58 14.18 -26.23
C ALA A 620 -4.95 14.81 -26.54
N LEU A 621 -6.05 14.09 -26.26
CA LEU A 621 -7.41 14.58 -26.45
C LEU A 621 -7.67 15.87 -25.65
N ARG A 622 -7.18 15.89 -24.41
CA ARG A 622 -7.31 17.07 -23.56
C ARG A 622 -6.54 18.27 -24.12
N GLU A 623 -5.33 18.05 -24.63
CA GLU A 623 -4.55 19.12 -25.28
C GLU A 623 -5.24 19.67 -26.53
N HIS A 624 -5.94 18.80 -27.28
CA HIS A 624 -6.78 19.20 -28.41
C HIS A 624 -7.98 20.03 -27.97
N ASP A 625 -8.73 19.57 -26.96
CA ASP A 625 -9.92 20.26 -26.49
C ASP A 625 -9.59 21.60 -25.77
N GLU A 626 -8.41 21.72 -25.15
CA GLU A 626 -7.90 22.94 -24.52
C GLU A 626 -7.25 23.93 -25.54
N ASN A 627 -7.30 23.64 -26.84
CA ASN A 627 -6.64 24.41 -27.92
C ASN A 627 -5.12 24.60 -27.72
N VAL A 628 -4.48 23.66 -27.03
CA VAL A 628 -3.02 23.68 -26.82
C VAL A 628 -2.33 23.11 -28.07
N ARG A 629 -2.82 21.99 -28.60
CA ARG A 629 -2.32 21.36 -29.83
C ARG A 629 -3.40 20.53 -30.52
N TYR A 630 -3.49 20.65 -31.84
CA TYR A 630 -4.46 19.89 -32.61
C TYR A 630 -3.96 18.45 -32.88
N ILE A 631 -4.87 17.48 -32.81
CA ILE A 631 -4.64 16.11 -33.26
C ILE A 631 -5.04 16.07 -34.73
N GLU A 632 -4.15 15.59 -35.60
CA GLU A 632 -4.46 15.42 -37.00
C GLU A 632 -5.16 14.07 -37.25
N PRO A 633 -6.05 13.97 -38.27
CA PRO A 633 -6.70 12.70 -38.61
C PRO A 633 -5.69 11.59 -38.96
N ASP A 634 -4.54 11.93 -39.54
CA ASP A 634 -3.46 10.98 -39.82
C ASP A 634 -2.86 10.38 -38.54
N ASP A 635 -2.71 11.16 -37.46
CA ASP A 635 -2.21 10.66 -36.18
C ASP A 635 -3.10 9.53 -35.62
N LEU A 636 -4.41 9.73 -35.70
CA LEU A 636 -5.41 8.74 -35.28
C LEU A 636 -5.36 7.50 -36.18
N TYR A 637 -5.16 7.69 -37.48
CA TYR A 637 -5.00 6.61 -38.45
C TYR A 637 -3.74 5.77 -38.17
N ARG A 638 -2.62 6.42 -37.82
CA ARG A 638 -1.38 5.76 -37.43
C ARG A 638 -1.54 4.94 -36.14
N ILE A 639 -2.23 5.48 -35.13
CA ILE A 639 -2.56 4.73 -33.90
C ILE A 639 -3.35 3.46 -34.25
N LEU A 640 -4.43 3.58 -35.02
CA LEU A 640 -5.26 2.43 -35.44
C LEU A 640 -4.46 1.40 -36.23
N THR A 641 -3.57 1.86 -37.12
CA THR A 641 -2.71 0.99 -37.93
C THR A 641 -1.69 0.24 -37.09
N GLY A 642 -1.10 0.87 -36.07
CA GLY A 642 -0.17 0.23 -35.14
C GLY A 642 -0.81 -0.92 -34.34
N ILE A 643 -2.06 -0.74 -33.91
CA ILE A 643 -2.81 -1.73 -33.10
C ILE A 643 -3.70 -2.67 -33.93
N ARG A 644 -3.66 -2.61 -35.26
CA ARG A 644 -4.51 -3.41 -36.15
C ARG A 644 -4.35 -4.94 -36.03
N THR A 645 -3.26 -5.40 -35.40
CA THR A 645 -2.99 -6.83 -35.16
C THR A 645 -3.08 -7.22 -33.70
N THR A 646 -3.42 -6.30 -32.81
CA THR A 646 -3.48 -6.51 -31.35
C THR A 646 -4.88 -6.90 -30.89
N GLN A 647 -4.99 -8.03 -30.18
CA GLN A 647 -6.24 -8.55 -29.62
C GLN A 647 -6.55 -7.89 -28.26
N GLY A 648 -7.83 -7.67 -27.93
CA GLY A 648 -8.26 -7.19 -26.60
C GLY A 648 -8.59 -5.68 -26.49
N LEU A 649 -8.03 -4.82 -27.34
CA LEU A 649 -8.20 -3.35 -27.31
C LEU A 649 -9.55 -2.85 -27.88
N HIS A 650 -10.66 -3.50 -27.51
CA HIS A 650 -11.99 -3.22 -28.09
C HIS A 650 -12.48 -1.81 -27.79
N ALA A 651 -12.42 -1.40 -26.51
CA ALA A 651 -12.87 -0.09 -26.07
C ALA A 651 -11.99 1.03 -26.66
N PHE A 652 -10.67 0.83 -26.63
CA PHE A 652 -9.72 1.82 -27.16
C PHE A 652 -9.89 2.06 -28.66
N LYS A 653 -9.96 0.99 -29.47
CA LYS A 653 -10.18 1.12 -30.93
C LYS A 653 -11.47 1.86 -31.25
N ARG A 654 -12.55 1.57 -30.51
CA ARG A 654 -13.84 2.28 -30.63
C ARG A 654 -13.68 3.77 -30.36
N GLU A 655 -12.96 4.12 -29.30
CA GLU A 655 -12.76 5.51 -28.90
C GLU A 655 -11.93 6.29 -29.94
N VAL A 656 -10.85 5.72 -30.44
CA VAL A 656 -10.03 6.36 -31.49
C VAL A 656 -10.85 6.58 -32.77
N VAL A 657 -11.66 5.60 -33.19
CA VAL A 657 -12.57 5.74 -34.35
C VAL A 657 -13.62 6.83 -34.10
N HIS A 658 -14.21 6.89 -32.92
CA HIS A 658 -15.19 7.93 -32.58
C HIS A 658 -14.57 9.33 -32.56
N THR A 659 -13.36 9.44 -32.01
CA THR A 659 -12.57 10.68 -32.02
C THR A 659 -12.27 11.14 -33.44
N MET A 660 -11.88 10.23 -34.34
CA MET A 660 -11.66 10.56 -35.75
C MET A 660 -12.93 11.10 -36.40
N CYS A 661 -14.07 10.46 -36.18
CA CYS A 661 -15.37 10.94 -36.67
C CYS A 661 -15.81 12.29 -36.08
N ARG A 662 -15.25 12.72 -34.95
CA ARG A 662 -15.54 14.01 -34.32
C ARG A 662 -14.67 15.12 -34.90
N ILE A 663 -13.37 14.86 -35.05
CA ILE A 663 -12.36 15.88 -35.33
C ILE A 663 -12.15 16.06 -36.83
N ALA A 664 -12.15 14.97 -37.61
CA ALA A 664 -11.83 15.01 -39.04
C ALA A 664 -13.02 15.43 -39.91
N GLU A 665 -12.70 15.88 -41.13
CA GLU A 665 -13.73 16.14 -42.14
C GLU A 665 -14.43 14.83 -42.56
N PRO A 666 -15.73 14.88 -42.92
CA PRO A 666 -16.48 13.68 -43.27
C PRO A 666 -15.88 12.87 -44.43
N SER A 667 -15.35 13.54 -45.45
CA SER A 667 -14.72 12.91 -46.62
C SER A 667 -13.44 12.18 -46.25
N GLU A 668 -12.54 12.85 -45.52
CA GLU A 668 -11.27 12.33 -45.02
C GLU A 668 -11.47 11.14 -44.07
N THR A 669 -12.46 11.24 -43.16
CA THR A 669 -12.81 10.14 -42.25
C THR A 669 -13.21 8.88 -43.03
N VAL A 670 -14.01 9.04 -44.09
CA VAL A 670 -14.46 7.92 -44.91
C VAL A 670 -13.28 7.28 -45.64
N GLU A 671 -12.36 8.08 -46.19
CA GLU A 671 -11.17 7.57 -46.87
C GLU A 671 -10.28 6.74 -45.93
N LEU A 672 -9.90 7.32 -44.79
CA LEU A 672 -9.02 6.67 -43.80
C LEU A 672 -9.65 5.39 -43.23
N LEU A 673 -10.91 5.44 -42.81
CA LEU A 673 -11.58 4.26 -42.24
C LEU A 673 -11.89 3.19 -43.28
N SER A 674 -12.14 3.55 -44.55
CA SER A 674 -12.36 2.58 -45.63
C SER A 674 -11.09 1.76 -45.91
N GLY A 675 -9.93 2.42 -45.86
CA GLY A 675 -8.62 1.77 -45.95
C GLY A 675 -8.41 0.71 -44.86
N LEU A 676 -8.84 0.97 -43.62
CA LEU A 676 -8.72 0.01 -42.52
C LEU A 676 -9.81 -1.07 -42.53
N ALA A 677 -11.04 -0.73 -42.93
CA ALA A 677 -12.16 -1.67 -42.94
C ALA A 677 -12.08 -2.71 -44.08
N GLY A 678 -11.48 -2.33 -45.22
CA GLY A 678 -11.44 -3.18 -46.42
C GLY A 678 -10.09 -3.28 -47.14
N GLY A 679 -9.06 -2.51 -46.77
CA GLY A 679 -7.78 -2.51 -47.47
C GLY A 679 -6.99 -3.82 -47.35
N GLU A 680 -6.01 -4.01 -48.24
CA GLU A 680 -5.08 -5.15 -48.24
C GLU A 680 -4.26 -5.23 -46.94
N LYS A 681 -4.00 -4.05 -46.36
CA LYS A 681 -3.38 -3.83 -45.05
C LYS A 681 -4.41 -3.50 -43.95
N GLY A 682 -5.66 -3.91 -44.12
CA GLY A 682 -6.76 -3.60 -43.22
C GLY A 682 -6.65 -4.25 -41.83
N GLU A 683 -7.58 -3.86 -40.97
CA GLU A 683 -7.76 -4.38 -39.61
C GLU A 683 -7.91 -5.91 -39.62
N LYS A 684 -7.29 -6.63 -38.67
CA LYS A 684 -7.37 -8.10 -38.64
C LYS A 684 -8.63 -8.60 -37.95
N PHE A 685 -9.18 -7.84 -37.00
CA PHE A 685 -10.29 -8.32 -36.19
C PHE A 685 -11.65 -7.85 -36.69
N GLN A 686 -12.61 -8.78 -36.75
CA GLN A 686 -13.95 -8.54 -37.30
C GLN A 686 -14.72 -7.43 -36.56
N TYR A 687 -14.65 -7.40 -35.23
CA TYR A 687 -15.36 -6.40 -34.42
C TYR A 687 -14.95 -4.95 -34.75
N ALA A 688 -13.67 -4.74 -35.08
CA ALA A 688 -13.14 -3.42 -35.35
C ALA A 688 -13.54 -2.98 -36.77
N LYS A 689 -13.49 -3.88 -37.75
CA LYS A 689 -14.06 -3.65 -39.10
C LYS A 689 -15.54 -3.29 -39.05
N ASP A 690 -16.32 -4.05 -38.28
CA ASP A 690 -17.75 -3.81 -38.09
C ASP A 690 -18.02 -2.44 -37.47
N HIS A 691 -17.12 -1.98 -36.61
CA HIS A 691 -17.24 -0.67 -36.01
C HIS A 691 -16.88 0.46 -36.97
N MET A 692 -15.80 0.30 -37.73
CA MET A 692 -15.34 1.26 -38.75
C MET A 692 -16.40 1.43 -39.83
N ILE A 693 -17.02 0.36 -40.32
CA ILE A 693 -18.06 0.45 -41.37
C ILE A 693 -19.33 1.14 -40.85
N LYS A 694 -19.71 0.91 -39.59
CA LYS A 694 -20.81 1.63 -38.94
C LYS A 694 -20.49 3.11 -38.74
N ALA A 695 -19.24 3.42 -38.38
CA ALA A 695 -18.77 4.79 -38.22
C ALA A 695 -18.81 5.55 -39.55
N ILE A 696 -18.33 4.95 -40.65
CA ILE A 696 -18.47 5.47 -42.02
C ILE A 696 -19.94 5.82 -42.33
N GLY A 697 -20.88 4.93 -42.00
CA GLY A 697 -22.31 5.20 -42.19
C GLY A 697 -22.86 6.33 -41.32
N LEU A 698 -22.33 6.53 -40.11
CA LEU A 698 -22.76 7.63 -39.23
C LEU A 698 -22.23 8.99 -39.71
N VAL A 699 -21.02 9.03 -40.26
CA VAL A 699 -20.38 10.25 -40.77
C VAL A 699 -21.19 10.89 -41.90
N THR A 700 -21.92 10.09 -42.71
CA THR A 700 -22.79 10.64 -43.76
C THR A 700 -23.93 11.53 -43.25
N ARG A 701 -24.26 11.48 -41.96
CA ARG A 701 -25.26 12.38 -41.36
C ARG A 701 -24.77 13.83 -41.29
N ARG A 702 -23.45 14.04 -41.33
CA ARG A 702 -22.80 15.36 -41.33
C ARG A 702 -22.55 15.89 -42.75
N MET A 703 -22.72 15.05 -43.78
CA MET A 703 -22.53 15.43 -45.18
C MET A 703 -23.75 16.17 -45.71
N SER A 704 -23.53 17.23 -46.47
CA SER A 704 -24.58 18.02 -47.12
C SER A 704 -24.69 17.74 -48.63
N ASP A 705 -23.67 17.15 -49.25
CA ASP A 705 -23.66 16.82 -50.67
C ASP A 705 -24.20 15.41 -50.94
N VAL A 706 -25.24 15.34 -51.77
CA VAL A 706 -25.82 14.08 -52.24
C VAL A 706 -24.79 13.23 -52.99
N ALA A 707 -23.93 13.85 -53.80
CA ALA A 707 -22.93 13.14 -54.58
C ALA A 707 -21.90 12.45 -53.67
N GLU A 708 -21.45 13.12 -52.61
CA GLU A 708 -20.57 12.53 -51.59
C GLU A 708 -21.23 11.36 -50.88
N VAL A 709 -22.47 11.51 -50.39
CA VAL A 709 -23.18 10.42 -49.70
C VAL A 709 -23.39 9.21 -50.63
N GLN A 710 -23.64 9.44 -51.92
CA GLN A 710 -23.70 8.37 -52.92
C GLN A 710 -22.35 7.69 -53.15
N ARG A 711 -21.24 8.44 -53.14
CA ARG A 711 -19.88 7.86 -53.18
C ARG A 711 -19.61 6.99 -51.96
N VAL A 712 -19.96 7.45 -50.75
CA VAL A 712 -19.83 6.63 -49.53
C VAL A 712 -20.66 5.35 -49.64
N ARG A 713 -21.89 5.44 -50.17
CA ARG A 713 -22.74 4.26 -50.41
C ARG A 713 -22.10 3.25 -51.36
N ALA A 714 -21.48 3.72 -52.44
CA ALA A 714 -20.77 2.87 -53.38
C ALA A 714 -19.53 2.23 -52.73
N GLU A 715 -18.82 2.98 -51.90
CA GLU A 715 -17.62 2.52 -51.20
C GLU A 715 -17.94 1.43 -50.15
N VAL A 716 -19.00 1.61 -49.36
CA VAL A 716 -19.47 0.56 -48.43
C VAL A 716 -19.85 -0.73 -49.17
N ARG A 717 -20.49 -0.62 -50.35
CA ARG A 717 -20.80 -1.79 -51.20
C ARG A 717 -19.55 -2.44 -51.79
N ARG A 718 -18.53 -1.65 -52.14
CA ARG A 718 -17.24 -2.15 -52.60
C ARG A 718 -16.57 -2.98 -51.51
N ILE A 719 -16.48 -2.43 -50.30
CA ILE A 719 -15.88 -3.08 -49.13
C ILE A 719 -16.61 -4.39 -48.79
N ALA A 720 -17.94 -4.42 -48.89
CA ALA A 720 -18.75 -5.61 -48.63
C ALA A 720 -18.45 -6.81 -49.56
N ARG A 721 -17.83 -6.57 -50.73
CA ARG A 721 -17.46 -7.61 -51.71
C ARG A 721 -16.03 -8.12 -51.53
N LEU A 722 -15.26 -7.58 -50.60
CA LEU A 722 -13.87 -7.96 -50.39
C LEU A 722 -13.77 -9.27 -49.58
N ARG A 723 -12.71 -10.04 -49.83
CA ARG A 723 -12.46 -11.34 -49.16
C ARG A 723 -12.42 -11.22 -47.62
N ASN A 724 -12.00 -10.07 -47.11
CA ASN A 724 -11.86 -9.76 -45.70
C ASN A 724 -12.91 -8.74 -45.21
N ALA A 725 -14.13 -8.79 -45.74
CA ALA A 725 -15.19 -7.80 -45.49
C ALA A 725 -15.69 -7.75 -44.02
N PRO A 726 -16.24 -6.61 -43.58
CA PRO A 726 -17.05 -6.50 -42.36
C PRO A 726 -18.28 -7.42 -42.40
N SER A 727 -18.90 -7.67 -41.24
CA SER A 727 -20.03 -8.58 -41.14
C SER A 727 -21.26 -8.04 -41.87
N GLN A 728 -22.06 -8.93 -42.45
CA GLN A 728 -23.29 -8.57 -43.15
C GLN A 728 -24.25 -7.72 -42.30
N PRO A 729 -24.45 -7.98 -40.99
CA PRO A 729 -25.25 -7.09 -40.14
C PRO A 729 -24.68 -5.68 -40.03
N ALA A 730 -23.34 -5.53 -39.93
CA ALA A 730 -22.70 -4.22 -39.84
C ALA A 730 -22.79 -3.44 -41.15
N VAL A 731 -22.60 -4.11 -42.28
CA VAL A 731 -22.77 -3.52 -43.63
C VAL A 731 -24.22 -3.06 -43.84
N ARG A 732 -25.21 -3.89 -43.51
CA ARG A 732 -26.64 -3.52 -43.60
C ARG A 732 -26.97 -2.31 -42.72
N SER A 733 -26.44 -2.27 -41.50
CA SER A 733 -26.61 -1.14 -40.59
C SER A 733 -26.00 0.16 -41.13
N ALA A 734 -24.82 0.09 -41.75
CA ALA A 734 -24.17 1.24 -42.36
C ALA A 734 -24.98 1.74 -43.57
N LEU A 735 -25.35 0.84 -44.49
CA LEU A 735 -26.15 1.18 -45.67
C LEU A 735 -27.51 1.78 -45.31
N ARG A 736 -28.18 1.27 -44.26
CA ARG A 736 -29.43 1.86 -43.76
C ARG A 736 -29.22 3.31 -43.31
N THR A 737 -28.13 3.59 -42.60
CA THR A 737 -27.82 4.94 -42.10
C THR A 737 -27.49 5.91 -43.24
N ILE A 738 -26.81 5.42 -44.27
CA ILE A 738 -26.51 6.16 -45.51
C ILE A 738 -27.82 6.44 -46.28
N ASP A 739 -28.69 5.45 -46.42
CA ASP A 739 -29.98 5.60 -47.09
C ASP A 739 -30.91 6.57 -46.34
N GLU A 740 -30.87 6.60 -45.00
CA GLU A 740 -31.53 7.62 -44.18
C GLU A 740 -30.97 9.02 -44.46
N SER A 741 -29.64 9.14 -44.61
CA SER A 741 -28.99 10.42 -44.93
C SER A 741 -29.38 10.92 -46.33
N LEU A 742 -29.41 10.04 -47.33
CA LEU A 742 -29.88 10.36 -48.69
C LEU A 742 -31.35 10.82 -48.71
N ARG A 743 -32.22 10.20 -47.89
CA ARG A 743 -33.61 10.64 -47.77
C ARG A 743 -33.74 12.03 -47.16
N ARG A 744 -32.91 12.36 -46.16
CA ARG A 744 -32.86 13.72 -45.59
C ARG A 744 -32.48 14.76 -46.64
N LEU A 745 -31.61 14.40 -47.58
CA LEU A 745 -31.20 15.24 -48.70
C LEU A 745 -32.16 15.18 -49.91
N GLY A 746 -33.36 14.62 -49.77
CA GLY A 746 -34.41 14.64 -50.79
C GLY A 746 -34.33 13.53 -51.85
N VAL A 747 -33.43 12.54 -51.70
CA VAL A 747 -33.29 11.43 -52.66
C VAL A 747 -34.27 10.29 -52.33
N LYS A 748 -35.09 9.89 -53.30
CA LYS A 748 -35.95 8.70 -53.19
C LYS A 748 -35.13 7.42 -53.28
N VAL A 749 -34.87 6.78 -52.14
CA VAL A 749 -34.21 5.46 -52.07
C VAL A 749 -35.26 4.34 -52.08
N ARG A 750 -35.28 3.52 -53.13
CA ARG A 750 -36.17 2.35 -53.28
C ARG A 750 -35.82 1.29 -52.23
N ARG A 751 -36.76 0.94 -51.33
CA ARG A 751 -36.60 -0.19 -50.39
C ARG A 751 -36.59 -1.48 -51.22
N ARG A 752 -35.50 -2.25 -51.15
CA ARG A 752 -35.51 -3.67 -51.53
C ARG A 752 -36.00 -4.42 -50.27
N SER A 753 -37.08 -5.18 -50.38
CA SER A 753 -37.63 -6.00 -49.29
C SER A 753 -36.61 -7.08 -48.89
N ASP A 754 -36.49 -7.34 -47.59
CA ASP A 754 -35.50 -8.22 -46.97
C ASP A 754 -35.75 -9.74 -47.21
N ASP A 755 -36.56 -10.12 -48.21
CA ASP A 755 -37.03 -11.51 -48.43
C ASP A 755 -36.47 -12.20 -49.70
N GLU A 756 -35.46 -11.62 -50.37
CA GLU A 756 -34.74 -12.30 -51.46
C GLU A 756 -33.22 -12.26 -51.23
N GLU A 757 -32.73 -13.14 -50.36
CA GLU A 757 -31.39 -13.75 -50.45
C GLU A 757 -31.33 -15.09 -49.73
#